data_AF-N6TLP0-F1
#
_entry.id   AF-N6TLP0-F1
#
_cell.length_a   1.000
_cell.length_b   1.000
_cell.length_c   1.000
_cell.angle_alpha   90.00
_cell.angle_beta   90.00
_cell.angle_gamma   90.00
#
_symmetry.space_group_name_H-M   'P 1'
#
loop_
_entity.id
_entity.type
_entity.pdbx_description
1 polymer ?
#
loop_
_entity_poly.entity_id
_entity_poly.type
_entity_poly.pdbx_seq_one_letter_code
_entity_poly.pdbx_strand_id
1 'polypeptide(L)'
;MLAKRQDPKGTESERIIFTAADESQTKTILFPDIRLVDGPTILAGRLQMKINGKWRSVCSNSKNWTIADMETACRQMGFQGGTFFQWFNRQMPLKSRILYEEPRCSGTETSLEQCGWSNYQMGSGVCDYHPDIGIACQARHDNPKPYWRGIRFENAHNENTLQNTLFTPVSSSSLRYVNIYYGGVGRDHNTSSALHVEGVPPIMENLEVVSSAYNGLNITNPGSPIWINNCTIRNNRGYGVFINSSYGLTHLDGCVINGNGGDGIRYIRAEERPEESVDRRGYSDFCKVAVISSQVFPIYVYAEQSVQSSMENNCQKVFTTRYGQVLTLDFIRAVTDRNDSASLAIYDGSALNHRLIQIIWIRNNTRPQSITTTGNQIYMIFQAEPYTDTQVFLRLISGLSKIYDLNVSRSDISENVGRGIAVDNLKSQVHIHRTSISKNEHVAGIHVTNGVGDVNVTQSRVSFNEGDGINITYTGGSRNISRSSISSNQGYGVAVWLNNSKETEFLFVNQTTVIQYSEIYKNLEVGVLHGNHCGPALFNFTGNSFTNSLNDALEILSCCSPTETLTTLQVGHNKFIGNEKISLKLYPAVNMQANIEFNHFRQGTFGGLLIKNQPLQEFNVLKSDITVQQNYFLNNSGVFVANMALSPYAEEQYLLFTRNFVKNNRIVEPFQPLDGSVSNLNPRSRVAAPVVIGSSNVEVYRNIIENPDSQYEIGSHLEDQSKIINATYNWLGSSSDQMIYHRIFHRYDRYNLAKVSFVPFLIHNSHPLTTKINPNQLYIPKFSTSGSDKVGGEIEGEETLSKGEYTVERDITIRPGGKLTIEPGVTLRFPPSIGMMVGGRLEARGIEPDSIQFTLKENIVHPPENDTYETEALIVESDTEVVQLEPKSPIRLLGRLQVKVNGQWGTVCNYGWTIQNAALVCQQLDYVLNPHDWYIERNEIPDAGKSESVILSNVACQDYDLDITKCQAETVGDFVNSCDHDNDVGIRCYKTSWAGVRFGALAERSDLQYVSIQQSGLLDYATNTFKPALQLDFARQNFESIKIVNNFFHGLGVMYSNIYTDDSEAWFIKNDDETHYDPLQIPDRPDEAEIEIQRGETKYLVTSKTTGDSVERSYRIVCEPGWVIGIQLLNPIENRSSESIVIHDSLSYNQNSDVWVLKRDLTVFPGTSSAPGIILDYASGFNALGRAVVVLSTIRAPVQNIYNRRVKGPVPTLTVRNGVIRNNQFG
;
A
#
# COMPACT_ATOMS: atom_id res chain seq x y z
N MET A 1 43.15 -65.81 15.38
CA MET A 1 41.86 -65.68 16.09
C MET A 1 41.84 -64.34 16.81
N LEU A 2 41.22 -63.32 16.22
CA LEU A 2 40.73 -62.14 16.95
C LEU A 2 39.36 -61.85 16.33
N ALA A 3 38.35 -62.05 17.16
CA ALA A 3 36.94 -62.11 16.81
C ALA A 3 36.40 -60.73 16.42
N LYS A 4 35.45 -60.75 15.45
CA LYS A 4 34.41 -59.76 15.15
C LYS A 4 34.70 -58.31 15.57
N ARG A 5 35.10 -57.48 14.60
CA ARG A 5 35.08 -56.00 14.68
C ARG A 5 33.69 -55.55 15.13
N GLN A 6 33.55 -55.16 16.40
CA GLN A 6 32.47 -54.31 16.86
C GLN A 6 32.84 -52.87 16.48
N ASP A 7 32.03 -52.22 15.66
CA ASP A 7 32.14 -50.77 15.47
C ASP A 7 31.91 -50.09 16.84
N PRO A 8 32.79 -49.20 17.30
CA PRO A 8 32.60 -48.51 18.57
C PRO A 8 31.36 -47.60 18.46
N LYS A 9 30.26 -47.99 19.10
CA LYS A 9 29.04 -47.20 19.22
C LYS A 9 29.03 -46.55 20.60
N GLY A 10 28.92 -45.23 20.65
CA GLY A 10 28.72 -44.52 21.91
C GLY A 10 27.40 -44.94 22.57
N THR A 11 27.33 -44.80 23.88
CA THR A 11 26.10 -45.00 24.67
C THR A 11 25.73 -43.69 25.36
N GLU A 12 24.53 -43.63 25.94
CA GLU A 12 24.08 -42.43 26.66
C GLU A 12 25.00 -42.08 27.84
N SER A 13 25.54 -43.10 28.53
CA SER A 13 26.49 -42.94 29.65
C SER A 13 27.93 -42.72 29.21
N GLU A 14 28.34 -43.29 28.07
CA GLU A 14 29.71 -43.22 27.55
C GLU A 14 29.69 -42.66 26.13
N ARG A 15 29.71 -41.33 26.03
CA ARG A 15 29.75 -40.61 24.75
C ARG A 15 31.15 -40.59 24.16
N ILE A 16 31.23 -40.64 22.84
CA ILE A 16 32.50 -40.48 22.11
C ILE A 16 32.77 -38.98 21.97
N ILE A 17 33.93 -38.51 22.46
CA ILE A 17 34.30 -37.08 22.42
C ILE A 17 35.44 -36.86 21.43
N PHE A 18 35.22 -35.98 20.46
CA PHE A 18 36.25 -35.44 19.58
C PHE A 18 36.52 -33.98 19.97
N THR A 19 37.74 -33.68 20.38
CA THR A 19 38.16 -32.34 20.83
C THR A 19 39.61 -32.05 20.43
N ALA A 20 40.02 -30.79 20.49
CA ALA A 20 41.41 -30.40 20.31
C ALA A 20 42.26 -30.82 21.53
N ALA A 21 43.56 -31.07 21.32
CA ALA A 21 44.46 -31.52 22.38
C ALA A 21 44.73 -30.46 23.48
N ASP A 22 44.64 -29.17 23.13
CA ASP A 22 44.82 -28.05 24.06
C ASP A 22 43.47 -27.58 24.61
N GLU A 23 42.98 -28.22 25.68
CA GLU A 23 41.70 -27.88 26.34
C GLU A 23 41.72 -26.54 27.12
N SER A 24 42.85 -25.83 27.20
CA SER A 24 43.11 -24.89 28.29
C SER A 24 42.45 -23.50 28.23
N GLN A 25 41.64 -23.17 27.23
CA GLN A 25 40.87 -21.92 27.25
C GLN A 25 39.46 -22.10 26.72
N THR A 26 38.51 -22.33 27.63
CA THR A 26 37.08 -22.04 27.46
C THR A 26 36.88 -20.54 27.25
N LYS A 27 37.31 -20.02 26.10
CA LYS A 27 36.93 -18.68 25.64
C LYS A 27 35.51 -18.78 25.11
N THR A 28 34.58 -18.17 25.81
CA THR A 28 33.31 -17.74 25.23
C THR A 28 33.60 -17.09 23.89
N ILE A 29 33.04 -17.63 22.80
CA ILE A 29 33.19 -17.06 21.47
C ILE A 29 32.36 -15.78 21.46
N LEU A 30 33.02 -14.64 21.66
CA LEU A 30 32.43 -13.34 21.40
C LEU A 30 32.39 -13.16 19.88
N PHE A 31 31.19 -13.00 19.32
CA PHE A 31 31.03 -12.64 17.93
C PHE A 31 31.41 -11.18 17.74
N PRO A 32 32.16 -10.84 16.67
CA PRO A 32 32.50 -9.45 16.40
C PRO A 32 31.25 -8.67 16.01
N ASP A 33 31.25 -7.36 16.29
CA ASP A 33 30.18 -6.42 15.93
C ASP A 33 30.16 -6.07 14.41
N ILE A 34 30.57 -7.02 13.57
CA ILE A 34 30.62 -6.91 12.11
C ILE A 34 30.31 -8.27 11.48
N ARG A 35 29.53 -8.29 10.40
CA ARG A 35 29.12 -9.52 9.71
C ARG A 35 28.85 -9.31 8.23
N LEU A 36 28.85 -10.41 7.49
CA LEU A 36 28.36 -10.48 6.10
C LEU A 36 27.05 -11.26 6.06
N VAL A 37 26.04 -10.69 5.40
CA VAL A 37 24.71 -11.28 5.25
C VAL A 37 24.26 -11.24 3.78
N ASP A 38 23.17 -11.93 3.45
CA ASP A 38 22.57 -11.97 2.10
C ASP A 38 23.45 -12.48 0.96
N GLY A 39 24.62 -13.02 1.26
CA GLY A 39 25.45 -13.72 0.29
C GLY A 39 25.35 -15.24 0.39
N PRO A 40 26.12 -15.95 -0.45
CA PRO A 40 26.07 -17.41 -0.54
C PRO A 40 26.68 -18.11 0.69
N THR A 41 27.58 -17.44 1.40
CA THR A 41 28.28 -17.96 2.58
C THR A 41 28.45 -16.86 3.62
N ILE A 42 28.90 -17.20 4.83
CA ILE A 42 29.24 -16.20 5.85
C ILE A 42 30.52 -15.38 5.50
N LEU A 43 31.21 -15.73 4.41
CA LEU A 43 32.44 -15.07 3.96
C LEU A 43 32.21 -14.06 2.84
N ALA A 44 31.02 -14.00 2.26
CA ALA A 44 30.71 -13.05 1.18
C ALA A 44 29.28 -12.56 1.35
N GLY A 45 29.05 -11.27 1.23
CA GLY A 45 27.72 -10.70 1.37
C GLY A 45 27.71 -9.20 1.63
N ARG A 46 26.53 -8.69 1.94
CA ARG A 46 26.28 -7.32 2.40
C ARG A 46 26.97 -7.10 3.73
N LEU A 47 27.74 -6.03 3.83
CA LEU A 47 28.43 -5.65 5.06
C LEU A 47 27.46 -5.02 6.07
N GLN A 48 27.41 -5.58 7.28
CA GLN A 48 26.68 -5.01 8.40
C GLN A 48 27.58 -4.83 9.62
N MET A 49 27.40 -3.72 10.33
CA MET A 49 28.06 -3.42 11.61
C MET A 49 27.01 -3.25 12.71
N LYS A 50 27.33 -3.69 13.93
CA LYS A 50 26.46 -3.57 15.10
C LYS A 50 26.82 -2.29 15.84
N ILE A 51 25.94 -1.29 15.78
CA ILE A 51 26.12 -0.01 16.47
C ILE A 51 24.91 0.21 17.39
N ASN A 52 25.17 0.59 18.65
CA ASN A 52 24.14 0.76 19.69
C ASN A 52 23.23 -0.49 19.84
N GLY A 53 23.82 -1.68 19.70
CA GLY A 53 23.11 -2.96 19.82
C GLY A 53 22.28 -3.38 18.58
N LYS A 54 22.19 -2.55 17.53
CA LYS A 54 21.43 -2.84 16.30
C LYS A 54 22.35 -3.11 15.11
N TRP A 55 22.03 -4.11 14.31
CA TRP A 55 22.72 -4.38 13.05
C TRP A 55 22.29 -3.41 11.95
N ARG A 56 23.26 -2.76 11.31
CA ARG A 56 23.03 -1.76 10.25
C ARG A 56 23.88 -2.06 9.04
N SER A 57 23.29 -1.91 7.85
CA SER A 57 24.01 -2.04 6.58
C SER A 57 24.92 -0.84 6.35
N VAL A 58 26.10 -1.11 5.79
CA VAL A 58 27.05 -0.07 5.39
C VAL A 58 26.79 0.28 3.93
N CYS A 59 26.51 1.55 3.67
CA CYS A 59 26.41 2.10 2.33
C CYS A 59 27.66 2.95 2.03
N SER A 60 28.03 3.00 0.75
CA SER A 60 29.10 3.88 0.28
C SER A 60 28.86 4.20 -1.19
N ASN A 61 29.06 5.45 -1.55
CA ASN A 61 29.04 5.92 -2.94
C ASN A 61 30.43 5.96 -3.57
N SER A 62 31.45 5.66 -2.77
CA SER A 62 32.79 6.10 -3.02
C SER A 62 33.64 4.95 -3.55
N LYS A 63 34.40 5.23 -4.60
CA LYS A 63 35.52 4.37 -5.03
C LYS A 63 36.68 4.39 -4.02
N ASN A 64 36.57 5.16 -2.94
CA ASN A 64 37.61 5.35 -1.93
C ASN A 64 37.69 4.19 -0.92
N TRP A 65 36.76 3.22 -0.96
CA TRP A 65 36.98 1.93 -0.31
C TRP A 65 38.12 1.19 -1.00
N THR A 66 39.25 1.13 -0.31
CA THR A 66 40.45 0.43 -0.74
C THR A 66 40.41 -1.04 -0.35
N ILE A 67 41.30 -1.84 -0.92
CA ILE A 67 41.49 -3.24 -0.51
C ILE A 67 41.86 -3.32 0.97
N ALA A 68 42.65 -2.36 1.50
CA ALA A 68 43.04 -2.29 2.90
C ALA A 68 41.84 -2.13 3.86
N ASP A 69 40.82 -1.37 3.45
CA ASP A 69 39.57 -1.23 4.22
C ASP A 69 38.81 -2.56 4.29
N MET A 70 38.70 -3.25 3.15
CA MET A 70 38.05 -4.56 3.06
C MET A 70 38.82 -5.64 3.82
N GLU A 71 40.15 -5.60 3.77
CA GLU A 71 41.02 -6.49 4.55
C GLU A 71 40.84 -6.28 6.05
N THR A 72 40.73 -5.03 6.49
CA THR A 72 40.47 -4.69 7.89
C THR A 72 39.10 -5.21 8.34
N ALA A 73 38.07 -5.06 7.50
CA ALA A 73 36.74 -5.58 7.77
C ALA A 73 36.74 -7.12 7.92
N CYS A 74 37.39 -7.82 7.00
CA CYS A 74 37.54 -9.28 7.07
C CYS A 74 38.35 -9.73 8.28
N ARG A 75 39.42 -9.00 8.63
CA ARG A 75 40.22 -9.26 9.82
C ARG A 75 39.41 -9.11 11.10
N GLN A 76 38.59 -8.07 11.20
CA GLN A 76 37.68 -7.87 12.33
C GLN A 76 36.69 -9.06 12.44
N MET A 77 36.26 -9.61 11.30
CA MET A 77 35.50 -10.87 11.21
C MET A 77 36.35 -12.14 11.39
N GLY A 78 37.64 -12.04 11.73
CA GLY A 78 38.55 -13.15 12.00
C GLY A 78 38.98 -13.96 10.77
N PHE A 79 38.85 -13.38 9.57
CA PHE A 79 39.25 -13.98 8.29
C PHE A 79 40.26 -13.09 7.56
N GLN A 80 41.01 -13.66 6.62
CA GLN A 80 42.02 -12.93 5.83
C GLN A 80 41.48 -12.42 4.48
N GLY A 81 42.27 -11.55 3.84
CA GLY A 81 41.98 -10.95 2.55
C GLY A 81 40.79 -10.01 2.59
N GLY A 82 40.29 -9.62 1.43
CA GLY A 82 39.15 -8.71 1.33
C GLY A 82 39.05 -8.17 -0.09
N THR A 83 37.93 -8.44 -0.75
CA THR A 83 37.68 -7.94 -2.10
C THR A 83 36.25 -7.45 -2.21
N PHE A 84 36.01 -6.51 -3.13
CA PHE A 84 34.67 -6.11 -3.49
C PHE A 84 33.91 -7.32 -4.05
N PHE A 85 32.68 -7.53 -3.59
CA PHE A 85 31.82 -8.62 -4.05
C PHE A 85 30.78 -8.10 -5.05
N GLN A 86 29.84 -7.28 -4.57
CA GLN A 86 28.82 -6.64 -5.39
C GLN A 86 28.15 -5.49 -4.62
N TRP A 87 27.38 -4.66 -5.33
CA TRP A 87 26.45 -3.72 -4.71
C TRP A 87 25.15 -4.42 -4.36
N PHE A 88 24.63 -4.15 -3.16
CA PHE A 88 23.32 -4.62 -2.74
C PHE A 88 22.31 -3.48 -2.76
N ASN A 89 21.12 -3.78 -3.29
CA ASN A 89 20.00 -2.87 -3.21
C ASN A 89 19.58 -2.69 -1.74
N ARG A 90 19.05 -1.51 -1.45
CA ARG A 90 18.49 -1.17 -0.15
C ARG A 90 17.41 -2.18 0.26
N GLN A 91 17.49 -2.64 1.51
CA GLN A 91 16.45 -3.48 2.11
C GLN A 91 15.21 -2.65 2.44
N MET A 92 14.03 -3.20 2.14
CA MET A 92 12.73 -2.70 2.59
C MET A 92 12.28 -3.50 3.83
N PRO A 93 11.62 -2.87 4.82
CA PRO A 93 11.33 -1.44 4.95
C PRO A 93 12.60 -0.59 5.21
N LEU A 94 12.48 0.74 5.07
CA LEU A 94 13.59 1.69 5.17
C LEU A 94 14.18 1.70 6.60
N LYS A 95 15.22 0.91 6.84
CA LYS A 95 15.99 0.90 8.10
C LYS A 95 17.16 1.89 8.06
N SER A 96 17.57 2.39 9.22
CA SER A 96 18.75 3.28 9.33
C SER A 96 20.02 2.54 8.98
N ARG A 97 20.82 3.18 8.10
CA ARG A 97 22.06 2.66 7.55
C ARG A 97 23.24 3.53 7.97
N ILE A 98 24.45 3.01 7.74
CA ILE A 98 25.70 3.72 8.00
C ILE A 98 26.27 4.14 6.65
N LEU A 99 26.44 5.44 6.43
CA LEU A 99 27.26 5.95 5.33
C LEU A 99 28.70 6.05 5.82
N TYR A 100 29.58 5.24 5.23
CA TYR A 100 31.01 5.28 5.53
C TYR A 100 31.80 5.40 4.22
N GLU A 101 32.00 6.64 3.76
CA GLU A 101 32.57 6.91 2.43
C GLU A 101 34.08 6.64 2.36
N GLU A 102 34.83 7.04 3.38
CA GLU A 102 36.30 7.00 3.38
C GLU A 102 36.88 6.47 4.70
N PRO A 103 36.95 5.14 4.89
CA PRO A 103 37.55 4.56 6.09
C PRO A 103 39.05 4.84 6.22
N ARG A 104 39.80 4.89 5.11
CA ARG A 104 41.25 5.19 5.07
C ARG A 104 42.09 4.30 6.01
N CYS A 105 41.77 3.02 6.09
CA CYS A 105 42.55 2.04 6.85
C CYS A 105 43.93 1.79 6.19
N SER A 106 44.95 1.50 7.00
CA SER A 106 46.27 1.03 6.51
C SER A 106 46.29 -0.46 6.17
N GLY A 107 45.26 -1.20 6.60
CA GLY A 107 45.15 -2.64 6.40
C GLY A 107 45.84 -3.44 7.49
N THR A 108 46.29 -2.82 8.59
CA THR A 108 46.91 -3.49 9.76
C THR A 108 46.06 -3.40 11.03
N GLU A 109 45.02 -2.58 10.99
CA GLU A 109 44.08 -2.35 12.08
C GLU A 109 43.28 -3.62 12.40
N THR A 110 42.76 -3.69 13.62
CA THR A 110 41.96 -4.84 14.10
C THR A 110 40.45 -4.64 13.93
N SER A 111 40.00 -3.40 13.76
CA SER A 111 38.62 -3.03 13.50
C SER A 111 38.51 -1.80 12.61
N LEU A 112 37.40 -1.68 11.89
CA LEU A 112 37.09 -0.49 11.07
C LEU A 112 36.94 0.81 11.88
N GLU A 113 36.69 0.68 13.19
CA GLU A 113 36.58 1.79 14.13
C GLU A 113 37.93 2.44 14.46
N GLN A 114 39.04 1.74 14.23
CA GLN A 114 40.41 2.26 14.43
C GLN A 114 40.91 3.07 13.24
N CYS A 115 40.15 3.10 12.14
CA CYS A 115 40.47 3.88 10.95
C CYS A 115 39.87 5.31 11.07
N GLY A 116 39.52 5.95 9.95
CA GLY A 116 38.88 7.26 9.87
C GLY A 116 37.42 7.33 10.38
N TRP A 117 37.16 6.75 11.56
CA TRP A 117 35.83 6.57 12.12
C TRP A 117 35.11 7.88 12.49
N SER A 118 35.78 9.03 12.54
CA SER A 118 35.13 10.30 12.86
C SER A 118 34.11 10.78 11.82
N ASN A 119 34.17 10.25 10.59
CA ASN A 119 33.45 10.80 9.44
C ASN A 119 32.19 9.99 9.05
N TYR A 120 31.78 8.97 9.83
CA TYR A 120 30.57 8.23 9.48
C TYR A 120 29.31 9.05 9.77
N GLN A 121 28.30 8.85 8.94
CA GLN A 121 26.95 9.37 9.15
C GLN A 121 25.97 8.21 9.25
N MET A 122 24.92 8.37 10.04
CA MET A 122 23.92 7.35 10.27
C MET A 122 22.50 7.89 10.13
N GLY A 123 21.63 7.14 9.48
CA GLY A 123 20.21 7.45 9.32
C GLY A 123 19.62 6.68 8.14
N SER A 124 18.29 6.63 8.02
CA SER A 124 17.65 5.99 6.86
C SER A 124 17.88 6.80 5.57
N GLY A 125 17.71 8.13 5.65
CA GLY A 125 17.78 9.07 4.52
C GLY A 125 19.18 9.34 3.99
N VAL A 126 20.20 9.15 4.83
CA VAL A 126 21.61 9.46 4.52
C VAL A 126 22.13 8.66 3.31
N CYS A 127 21.65 7.44 3.17
CA CYS A 127 22.07 6.52 2.11
C CYS A 127 21.07 6.45 0.95
N ASP A 128 20.12 7.38 0.81
CA ASP A 128 19.00 7.25 -0.15
C ASP A 128 19.47 7.12 -1.61
N TYR A 129 20.57 7.77 -1.96
CA TYR A 129 21.18 7.71 -3.29
C TYR A 129 22.31 6.66 -3.40
N HIS A 130 22.53 5.85 -2.37
CA HIS A 130 23.71 4.99 -2.24
C HIS A 130 23.34 3.53 -1.92
N PRO A 131 23.86 2.56 -2.69
CA PRO A 131 23.67 1.14 -2.42
C PRO A 131 24.51 0.67 -1.23
N ASP A 132 24.15 -0.50 -0.70
CA ASP A 132 24.89 -1.13 0.39
C ASP A 132 26.11 -1.87 -0.18
N ILE A 133 27.27 -1.74 0.47
CA ILE A 133 28.51 -2.36 0.01
C ILE A 133 28.54 -3.85 0.37
N GLY A 134 28.92 -4.68 -0.61
CA GLY A 134 29.18 -6.10 -0.42
C GLY A 134 30.66 -6.40 -0.55
N ILE A 135 31.20 -7.18 0.40
CA ILE A 135 32.59 -7.63 0.38
C ILE A 135 32.68 -9.14 0.48
N ALA A 136 33.82 -9.70 0.07
CA ALA A 136 34.15 -11.10 0.18
C ALA A 136 35.52 -11.28 0.86
N CYS A 137 35.55 -12.14 1.87
CA CYS A 137 36.75 -12.55 2.60
C CYS A 137 37.28 -13.86 2.04
N GLN A 138 38.57 -14.12 2.25
CA GLN A 138 39.16 -15.42 1.94
C GLN A 138 38.74 -16.45 2.98
N ALA A 139 38.65 -17.71 2.55
CA ALA A 139 38.35 -18.85 3.40
C ALA A 139 39.55 -19.25 4.30
N ARG A 140 40.19 -18.28 4.95
CA ARG A 140 41.34 -18.48 5.84
C ARG A 140 41.17 -17.67 7.12
N HIS A 141 41.47 -18.27 8.26
CA HIS A 141 41.46 -17.58 9.53
C HIS A 141 42.67 -16.65 9.66
N ASP A 142 42.44 -15.45 10.19
CA ASP A 142 43.49 -14.45 10.38
C ASP A 142 44.50 -14.85 11.46
N ASN A 143 44.01 -15.44 12.56
CA ASN A 143 44.82 -15.88 13.69
C ASN A 143 44.77 -17.41 13.88
N PRO A 144 45.88 -18.06 14.30
CA PRO A 144 45.91 -19.47 14.63
C PRO A 144 45.02 -19.74 15.84
N LYS A 145 43.88 -20.41 15.61
CA LYS A 145 43.00 -20.89 16.68
C LYS A 145 43.39 -22.33 17.05
N PRO A 146 43.30 -22.75 18.34
CA PRO A 146 43.60 -24.11 18.80
C PRO A 146 42.48 -25.10 18.43
N TYR A 147 42.09 -25.12 17.15
CA TYR A 147 40.98 -25.92 16.63
C TYR A 147 41.56 -27.01 15.74
N TRP A 148 40.91 -28.17 15.73
CA TRP A 148 41.29 -29.27 14.85
C TRP A 148 40.45 -29.24 13.57
N ARG A 149 40.80 -30.07 12.57
CA ARG A 149 40.20 -30.00 11.23
C ARG A 149 38.71 -30.34 11.16
N GLY A 150 38.18 -31.08 12.13
CA GLY A 150 36.85 -31.67 12.06
C GLY A 150 36.82 -33.01 11.34
N ILE A 151 35.62 -33.57 11.21
CA ILE A 151 35.37 -34.87 10.55
C ILE A 151 34.87 -34.60 9.13
N ARG A 152 35.46 -35.29 8.15
CA ARG A 152 35.02 -35.22 6.75
C ARG A 152 34.62 -36.61 6.24
N PHE A 153 33.39 -36.73 5.76
CA PHE A 153 32.91 -37.89 5.00
C PHE A 153 32.91 -37.53 3.52
N GLU A 154 33.68 -38.26 2.72
CA GLU A 154 33.76 -38.10 1.26
C GLU A 154 33.33 -39.42 0.61
N ASN A 155 32.17 -39.44 -0.06
CA ASN A 155 31.64 -40.60 -0.78
C ASN A 155 31.72 -41.91 0.04
N ALA A 156 31.24 -41.84 1.29
CA ALA A 156 31.28 -42.95 2.23
C ALA A 156 30.60 -44.21 1.68
N HIS A 157 31.14 -45.38 2.03
CA HIS A 157 30.59 -46.66 1.59
C HIS A 157 29.14 -46.83 2.04
N ASN A 158 28.27 -47.25 1.12
CA ASN A 158 26.84 -47.32 1.30
C ASN A 158 26.28 -48.69 0.90
N GLU A 159 25.18 -49.07 1.56
CA GLU A 159 24.36 -50.21 1.19
C GLU A 159 22.98 -49.72 0.78
N ASN A 160 22.43 -50.27 -0.30
CA ASN A 160 21.08 -49.92 -0.71
C ASN A 160 20.07 -50.69 0.12
N THR A 161 19.17 -49.98 0.79
CA THR A 161 18.10 -50.59 1.59
C THR A 161 16.75 -50.27 0.97
N LEU A 162 15.87 -51.27 0.91
CA LEU A 162 14.49 -51.11 0.47
C LEU A 162 13.61 -50.86 1.69
N GLN A 163 13.20 -49.61 1.91
CA GLN A 163 12.19 -49.26 2.90
C GLN A 163 10.85 -49.03 2.19
N ASN A 164 9.89 -49.92 2.42
CA ASN A 164 8.60 -49.98 1.72
C ASN A 164 8.72 -50.18 0.20
N THR A 165 8.78 -49.07 -0.54
CA THR A 165 8.91 -48.97 -2.00
C THR A 165 10.10 -48.09 -2.40
N LEU A 166 10.74 -47.42 -1.44
CA LEU A 166 11.88 -46.54 -1.61
C LEU A 166 13.19 -47.33 -1.43
N PHE A 167 13.98 -47.41 -2.49
CA PHE A 167 15.32 -47.97 -2.50
C PHE A 167 16.31 -46.83 -2.42
N THR A 168 16.87 -46.66 -1.23
CA THR A 168 17.75 -45.54 -0.92
C THR A 168 19.12 -46.04 -0.47
N PRO A 169 20.21 -45.42 -0.92
CA PRO A 169 21.53 -45.71 -0.40
C PRO A 169 21.61 -45.23 1.06
N VAL A 170 21.98 -46.11 1.97
CA VAL A 170 22.22 -45.79 3.39
C VAL A 170 23.71 -45.97 3.66
N SER A 171 24.32 -44.97 4.31
CA SER A 171 25.73 -45.06 4.67
C SER A 171 25.96 -46.20 5.67
N SER A 172 27.07 -46.92 5.48
CA SER A 172 27.58 -47.87 6.48
C SER A 172 28.10 -47.16 7.74
N SER A 173 28.36 -45.86 7.66
CA SER A 173 28.83 -45.04 8.79
C SER A 173 27.66 -44.52 9.63
N SER A 174 27.76 -44.66 10.96
CA SER A 174 26.78 -44.14 11.91
C SER A 174 27.46 -43.37 13.05
N LEU A 175 27.00 -42.15 13.32
CA LEU A 175 27.40 -41.33 14.47
C LEU A 175 26.28 -41.37 15.50
N ARG A 176 26.51 -42.13 16.59
CA ARG A 176 25.56 -42.28 17.70
C ARG A 176 26.23 -41.89 19.02
N TYR A 177 25.62 -40.95 19.76
CA TYR A 177 26.14 -40.45 21.04
C TYR A 177 27.58 -39.88 20.91
N VAL A 178 27.73 -38.89 20.03
CA VAL A 178 29.02 -38.29 19.69
C VAL A 178 29.01 -36.80 20.03
N ASN A 179 30.08 -36.32 20.67
CA ASN A 179 30.32 -34.93 20.99
C ASN A 179 31.53 -34.41 20.20
N ILE A 180 31.38 -33.30 19.50
CA ILE A 180 32.38 -32.67 18.64
C ILE A 180 32.61 -31.24 19.12
N TYR A 181 33.80 -30.97 19.62
CA TYR A 181 34.19 -29.67 20.19
C TYR A 181 35.37 -29.07 19.43
N TYR A 182 35.36 -27.75 19.23
CA TYR A 182 36.50 -26.99 18.70
C TYR A 182 37.04 -27.48 17.34
N GLY A 183 36.15 -27.91 16.45
CA GLY A 183 36.50 -28.31 15.07
C GLY A 183 36.43 -27.14 14.07
N GLY A 184 37.06 -27.29 12.92
CA GLY A 184 36.84 -26.41 11.76
C GLY A 184 38.03 -25.59 11.25
N VAL A 185 39.27 -25.98 11.56
CA VAL A 185 40.48 -25.34 11.01
C VAL A 185 41.33 -26.35 10.24
N GLY A 186 41.45 -26.14 8.93
CA GLY A 186 42.26 -26.93 8.02
C GLY A 186 43.73 -26.54 8.01
N ARG A 187 44.49 -27.17 7.10
CA ARG A 187 45.89 -26.81 6.82
C ARG A 187 45.96 -25.35 6.34
N ASP A 188 47.02 -24.65 6.71
CA ASP A 188 47.27 -23.25 6.35
C ASP A 188 46.12 -22.29 6.77
N HIS A 189 45.49 -22.57 7.91
CA HIS A 189 44.36 -21.80 8.46
C HIS A 189 43.10 -21.80 7.58
N ASN A 190 42.99 -22.69 6.61
CA ASN A 190 41.82 -22.80 5.75
C ASN A 190 40.55 -23.11 6.58
N THR A 191 39.42 -22.50 6.25
CA THR A 191 38.16 -22.77 6.96
C THR A 191 37.67 -24.19 6.66
N SER A 192 37.27 -24.93 7.68
CA SER A 192 36.58 -26.21 7.52
C SER A 192 35.39 -26.29 8.47
N SER A 193 34.41 -27.14 8.17
CA SER A 193 33.27 -27.35 9.08
C SER A 193 33.64 -28.40 10.13
N ALA A 194 33.01 -28.37 11.31
CA ALA A 194 33.27 -29.37 12.34
C ALA A 194 32.85 -30.78 11.89
N LEU A 195 31.72 -30.87 11.18
CA LEU A 195 31.30 -32.06 10.44
C LEU A 195 30.97 -31.66 8.98
N HIS A 196 31.73 -32.21 8.04
CA HIS A 196 31.53 -32.00 6.60
C HIS A 196 31.19 -33.32 5.90
N VAL A 197 30.15 -33.31 5.10
CA VAL A 197 29.62 -34.48 4.40
C VAL A 197 29.46 -34.15 2.92
N GLU A 198 30.11 -34.95 2.09
CA GLU A 198 30.02 -34.91 0.64
C GLU A 198 29.67 -36.32 0.14
N GLY A 199 28.58 -36.46 -0.62
CA GLY A 199 28.04 -37.76 -1.03
C GLY A 199 27.05 -38.34 -0.01
N VAL A 200 27.16 -39.62 0.37
CA VAL A 200 26.13 -40.28 1.20
C VAL A 200 26.29 -39.91 2.68
N PRO A 201 25.33 -39.18 3.31
CA PRO A 201 25.41 -38.81 4.72
C PRO A 201 25.41 -40.01 5.69
N PRO A 202 26.21 -39.94 6.78
CA PRO A 202 26.12 -40.92 7.87
C PRO A 202 24.81 -40.78 8.64
N ILE A 203 24.38 -41.86 9.30
CA ILE A 203 23.23 -41.82 10.22
C ILE A 203 23.64 -41.03 11.47
N MET A 204 22.94 -39.94 11.79
CA MET A 204 23.26 -39.06 12.93
C MET A 204 22.16 -39.13 14.00
N GLU A 205 22.52 -39.63 15.18
CA GLU A 205 21.62 -39.71 16.34
C GLU A 205 22.35 -39.28 17.62
N ASN A 206 21.76 -38.40 18.44
CA ASN A 206 22.37 -37.93 19.69
C ASN A 206 23.75 -37.27 19.46
N LEU A 207 23.81 -36.33 18.51
CA LEU A 207 25.02 -35.60 18.12
C LEU A 207 25.09 -34.24 18.81
N GLU A 208 26.23 -33.92 19.43
CA GLU A 208 26.52 -32.58 19.95
C GLU A 208 27.68 -31.93 19.18
N VAL A 209 27.49 -30.73 18.62
CA VAL A 209 28.53 -29.93 17.95
C VAL A 209 28.61 -28.56 18.60
N VAL A 210 29.74 -28.24 19.22
CA VAL A 210 29.92 -26.97 19.94
C VAL A 210 31.18 -26.25 19.47
N SER A 211 31.06 -24.94 19.32
CA SER A 211 32.20 -24.06 19.10
C SER A 211 33.01 -24.41 17.85
N SER A 212 32.36 -24.59 16.70
CA SER A 212 33.05 -24.71 15.40
C SER A 212 33.66 -23.36 14.96
N ALA A 213 34.84 -23.41 14.33
CA ALA A 213 35.50 -22.24 13.76
C ALA A 213 34.81 -21.71 12.47
N TYR A 214 33.96 -22.52 11.86
CA TYR A 214 33.15 -22.18 10.69
C TYR A 214 31.72 -22.74 10.91
N ASN A 215 31.16 -23.51 9.98
CA ASN A 215 29.86 -24.16 10.15
C ASN A 215 29.94 -25.34 11.13
N GLY A 216 28.84 -25.58 11.87
CA GLY A 216 28.70 -26.77 12.70
C GLY A 216 28.59 -28.03 11.85
N LEU A 217 27.53 -28.11 11.05
CA LEU A 217 27.27 -29.19 10.09
C LEU A 217 27.17 -28.64 8.68
N ASN A 218 27.87 -29.28 7.73
CA ASN A 218 27.85 -28.92 6.33
C ASN A 218 27.64 -30.17 5.47
N ILE A 219 26.51 -30.24 4.76
CA ILE A 219 26.15 -31.35 3.89
C ILE A 219 25.95 -30.81 2.47
N THR A 220 26.78 -31.25 1.54
CA THR A 220 26.77 -30.79 0.15
C THR A 220 26.65 -31.96 -0.83
N ASN A 221 25.79 -31.80 -1.83
CA ASN A 221 25.53 -32.81 -2.87
C ASN A 221 25.24 -34.21 -2.32
N PRO A 222 24.26 -34.35 -1.39
CA PRO A 222 23.93 -35.65 -0.81
C PRO A 222 23.30 -36.59 -1.84
N GLY A 223 23.83 -37.80 -1.92
CA GLY A 223 23.28 -38.88 -2.78
C GLY A 223 22.15 -39.69 -2.15
N SER A 224 21.72 -39.32 -0.92
CA SER A 224 20.69 -40.03 -0.15
C SER A 224 19.88 -39.06 0.72
N PRO A 225 18.75 -39.51 1.31
CA PRO A 225 18.07 -38.74 2.34
C PRO A 225 18.99 -38.40 3.52
N ILE A 226 18.69 -37.30 4.21
CA ILE A 226 19.42 -36.83 5.39
C ILE A 226 18.55 -37.03 6.62
N TRP A 227 19.07 -37.74 7.63
CA TRP A 227 18.41 -37.92 8.93
C TRP A 227 19.31 -37.43 10.05
N ILE A 228 18.81 -36.46 10.83
CA ILE A 228 19.48 -35.93 12.01
C ILE A 228 18.49 -35.95 13.17
N ASN A 229 18.72 -36.84 14.13
CA ASN A 229 17.82 -37.02 15.27
C ASN A 229 18.52 -36.67 16.59
N ASN A 230 17.82 -35.98 17.48
CA ASN A 230 18.29 -35.57 18.81
C ASN A 230 19.66 -34.88 18.76
N CYS A 231 19.77 -33.73 18.10
CA CYS A 231 21.04 -33.03 17.97
C CYS A 231 21.14 -31.76 18.83
N THR A 232 22.36 -31.35 19.20
CA THR A 232 22.63 -30.08 19.87
C THR A 232 23.77 -29.37 19.16
N ILE A 233 23.47 -28.27 18.47
CA ILE A 233 24.43 -27.55 17.64
C ILE A 233 24.48 -26.10 18.11
N ARG A 234 25.58 -25.72 18.78
CA ARG A 234 25.64 -24.43 19.47
C ARG A 234 26.96 -23.68 19.38
N ASN A 235 26.88 -22.36 19.46
CA ASN A 235 28.04 -21.46 19.51
C ASN A 235 29.02 -21.60 18.32
N ASN A 236 28.53 -21.92 17.12
CA ASN A 236 29.38 -22.06 15.93
C ASN A 236 29.59 -20.71 15.25
N ARG A 237 30.78 -20.46 14.68
CA ARG A 237 31.08 -19.17 14.03
C ARG A 237 30.25 -18.91 12.77
N GLY A 238 29.96 -19.94 12.00
CA GLY A 238 29.15 -19.87 10.79
C GLY A 238 27.72 -20.37 11.01
N TYR A 239 27.19 -21.09 10.02
CA TYR A 239 25.86 -21.69 10.10
C TYR A 239 25.84 -22.84 11.11
N GLY A 240 24.70 -23.02 11.79
CA GLY A 240 24.46 -24.21 12.60
C GLY A 240 24.45 -25.46 11.71
N VAL A 241 23.47 -25.52 10.81
CA VAL A 241 23.31 -26.58 9.80
C VAL A 241 23.21 -25.96 8.41
N PHE A 242 24.14 -26.31 7.52
CA PHE A 242 24.09 -25.95 6.11
C PHE A 242 23.85 -27.20 5.27
N ILE A 243 22.80 -27.16 4.45
CA ILE A 243 22.43 -28.26 3.55
C ILE A 243 22.26 -27.69 2.14
N ASN A 244 22.98 -28.27 1.19
CA ASN A 244 22.82 -28.00 -0.22
C ASN A 244 22.51 -29.31 -0.96
N SER A 245 21.24 -29.51 -1.33
CA SER A 245 20.72 -30.81 -1.78
C SER A 245 19.83 -30.70 -3.02
N SER A 246 20.07 -31.56 -4.02
CA SER A 246 19.12 -31.87 -5.10
C SER A 246 18.24 -33.09 -4.79
N TYR A 247 18.55 -33.84 -3.73
CA TYR A 247 17.82 -35.05 -3.36
C TYR A 247 16.51 -34.73 -2.61
N GLY A 248 16.51 -33.71 -1.74
CA GLY A 248 15.42 -33.46 -0.80
C GLY A 248 15.39 -34.49 0.34
N LEU A 249 14.21 -34.72 0.93
CA LEU A 249 13.98 -35.67 2.03
C LEU A 249 14.88 -35.45 3.26
N THR A 250 15.12 -34.17 3.59
CA THR A 250 15.92 -33.82 4.78
C THR A 250 15.04 -33.77 6.02
N HIS A 251 15.35 -34.60 7.02
CA HIS A 251 14.62 -34.65 8.29
C HIS A 251 15.51 -34.30 9.48
N LEU A 252 15.10 -33.28 10.23
CA LEU A 252 15.68 -32.90 11.52
C LEU A 252 14.62 -33.08 12.60
N ASP A 253 14.91 -33.87 13.62
CA ASP A 253 13.98 -34.13 14.72
C ASP A 253 14.66 -34.01 16.09
N GLY A 254 14.01 -33.32 17.03
CA GLY A 254 14.52 -33.22 18.40
C GLY A 254 15.81 -32.42 18.55
N CYS A 255 16.06 -31.44 17.67
CA CYS A 255 17.32 -30.70 17.64
C CYS A 255 17.25 -29.36 18.38
N VAL A 256 18.35 -28.99 19.04
CA VAL A 256 18.57 -27.67 19.65
C VAL A 256 19.69 -26.96 18.89
N ILE A 257 19.36 -25.87 18.20
CA ILE A 257 20.29 -25.13 17.34
C ILE A 257 20.32 -23.67 17.79
N ASN A 258 21.34 -23.27 18.56
CA ASN A 258 21.37 -21.94 19.14
C ASN A 258 22.74 -21.25 19.20
N GLY A 259 22.75 -19.93 19.29
CA GLY A 259 23.98 -19.16 19.48
C GLY A 259 24.94 -19.18 18.29
N ASN A 260 24.47 -19.43 17.07
CA ASN A 260 25.35 -19.52 15.90
C ASN A 260 25.56 -18.14 15.25
N GLY A 261 26.76 -17.89 14.71
CA GLY A 261 27.13 -16.61 14.10
C GLY A 261 26.50 -16.34 12.72
N GLY A 262 25.99 -17.38 12.05
CA GLY A 262 25.16 -17.27 10.86
C GLY A 262 23.70 -17.68 11.13
N ASP A 263 23.02 -18.15 10.09
CA ASP A 263 21.70 -18.77 10.19
C ASP A 263 21.74 -20.08 11.03
N GLY A 264 20.64 -20.39 11.72
CA GLY A 264 20.48 -21.65 12.45
C GLY A 264 20.47 -22.85 11.50
N ILE A 265 19.49 -22.89 10.59
CA ILE A 265 19.42 -23.85 9.48
C ILE A 265 19.40 -23.08 8.17
N ARG A 266 20.30 -23.40 7.25
CA ARG A 266 20.29 -22.92 5.87
C ARG A 266 20.16 -24.09 4.90
N TYR A 267 19.03 -24.16 4.21
CA TYR A 267 18.74 -25.17 3.20
C TYR A 267 18.67 -24.51 1.82
N ILE A 268 19.45 -25.04 0.87
CA ILE A 268 19.44 -24.60 -0.51
C ILE A 268 19.09 -25.80 -1.37
N ARG A 269 18.05 -25.66 -2.20
CA ARG A 269 17.76 -26.63 -3.25
C ARG A 269 18.71 -26.40 -4.42
N ALA A 270 19.70 -27.28 -4.57
CA ALA A 270 20.59 -27.27 -5.73
C ALA A 270 19.87 -27.74 -7.00
N GLU A 271 20.23 -27.13 -8.13
CA GLU A 271 19.91 -27.67 -9.44
C GLU A 271 20.97 -28.70 -9.84
N GLU A 272 20.50 -29.89 -10.16
CA GLU A 272 21.34 -30.94 -10.72
C GLU A 272 21.49 -30.71 -12.22
N ARG A 273 22.65 -31.07 -12.78
CA ARG A 273 22.96 -30.96 -14.21
C ARG A 273 23.24 -32.34 -14.83
N PRO A 274 22.24 -33.22 -14.96
CA PRO A 274 22.48 -34.59 -15.44
C PRO A 274 23.08 -34.66 -16.85
N GLU A 275 22.82 -33.66 -17.69
CA GLU A 275 23.33 -33.55 -19.06
C GLU A 275 24.85 -33.37 -19.15
N GLU A 276 25.49 -32.82 -18.11
CA GLU A 276 26.95 -32.70 -18.03
C GLU A 276 27.61 -34.04 -17.66
N SER A 277 26.83 -35.03 -17.21
CA SER A 277 27.34 -36.37 -16.91
C SER A 277 27.49 -37.22 -18.18
N VAL A 278 28.70 -37.72 -18.42
CA VAL A 278 29.06 -38.51 -19.62
C VAL A 278 28.24 -39.81 -19.75
N ASP A 279 27.77 -40.33 -18.61
CA ASP A 279 27.26 -41.70 -18.52
C ASP A 279 25.73 -41.79 -18.30
N ARG A 280 25.03 -40.66 -18.03
CA ARG A 280 23.58 -40.59 -17.66
C ARG A 280 23.13 -41.74 -16.72
N ARG A 281 24.05 -42.30 -15.93
CA ARG A 281 23.87 -43.59 -15.23
C ARG A 281 22.71 -43.47 -14.25
N GLY A 282 21.70 -44.30 -14.46
CA GLY A 282 20.51 -44.37 -13.60
C GLY A 282 19.25 -43.74 -14.19
N TYR A 283 19.35 -42.93 -15.25
CA TYR A 283 18.19 -42.38 -15.94
C TYR A 283 17.72 -43.31 -17.07
N SER A 284 16.43 -43.59 -17.11
CA SER A 284 15.79 -44.39 -18.18
C SER A 284 15.05 -43.51 -19.17
N ASP A 285 15.07 -43.87 -20.45
CA ASP A 285 14.27 -43.20 -21.48
C ASP A 285 12.77 -43.33 -21.15
N PHE A 286 12.08 -42.21 -21.00
CA PHE A 286 10.66 -42.12 -20.63
C PHE A 286 9.76 -42.94 -21.56
N CYS A 287 10.08 -43.04 -22.84
CA CYS A 287 9.27 -43.78 -23.81
C CYS A 287 9.53 -45.28 -23.78
N LYS A 288 10.75 -45.66 -23.43
CA LYS A 288 11.18 -47.07 -23.41
C LYS A 288 11.06 -47.73 -22.03
N VAL A 289 10.89 -46.95 -20.95
CA VAL A 289 10.82 -47.50 -19.59
C VAL A 289 9.61 -48.45 -19.44
N ALA A 290 9.88 -49.66 -18.94
CA ALA A 290 8.84 -50.65 -18.67
C ALA A 290 8.15 -50.34 -17.34
N VAL A 291 6.80 -50.35 -17.33
CA VAL A 291 6.02 -50.07 -16.12
C VAL A 291 5.39 -51.34 -15.55
N ILE A 292 5.74 -51.70 -14.32
CA ILE A 292 5.22 -52.87 -13.59
C ILE A 292 4.62 -52.45 -12.24
N SER A 293 3.65 -53.22 -11.73
CA SER A 293 2.94 -52.91 -10.48
C SER A 293 3.80 -53.03 -9.22
N SER A 294 4.93 -53.74 -9.27
CA SER A 294 5.88 -53.94 -8.17
C SER A 294 7.15 -53.11 -8.32
N GLN A 295 7.06 -51.93 -8.94
CA GLN A 295 8.21 -51.05 -9.15
C GLN A 295 8.83 -50.55 -7.84
N VAL A 296 10.12 -50.26 -7.94
CA VAL A 296 10.94 -49.68 -6.88
C VAL A 296 11.23 -48.23 -7.23
N PHE A 297 11.09 -47.33 -6.26
CA PHE A 297 11.31 -45.88 -6.39
C PHE A 297 12.61 -45.49 -5.65
N PRO A 298 13.26 -44.35 -5.96
CA PRO A 298 12.93 -43.38 -7.00
C PRO A 298 13.19 -43.91 -8.42
N ILE A 299 12.31 -43.56 -9.36
CA ILE A 299 12.51 -43.80 -10.79
C ILE A 299 13.01 -42.51 -11.42
N TYR A 300 14.18 -42.56 -12.04
CA TYR A 300 14.74 -41.46 -12.79
C TYR A 300 14.45 -41.68 -14.28
N VAL A 301 13.76 -40.72 -14.91
CA VAL A 301 13.42 -40.79 -16.33
C VAL A 301 13.85 -39.52 -17.04
N TYR A 302 14.21 -39.65 -18.32
CA TYR A 302 14.43 -38.51 -19.19
C TYR A 302 13.60 -38.66 -20.46
N ALA A 303 13.03 -37.56 -20.94
CA ALA A 303 12.38 -37.48 -22.24
C ALA A 303 13.24 -36.57 -23.13
N GLU A 304 13.56 -37.02 -24.35
CA GLU A 304 14.35 -36.24 -25.29
C GLU A 304 13.75 -36.24 -26.71
N GLN A 305 14.00 -35.15 -27.42
CA GLN A 305 13.80 -34.98 -28.85
C GLN A 305 15.08 -34.36 -29.40
N SER A 306 15.60 -34.91 -30.50
CA SER A 306 16.79 -34.38 -31.17
C SER A 306 16.40 -33.56 -32.39
N VAL A 307 17.19 -32.54 -32.71
CA VAL A 307 17.06 -31.75 -33.97
C VAL A 307 17.02 -32.63 -35.22
N GLN A 308 17.64 -33.82 -35.18
CA GLN A 308 17.67 -34.75 -36.32
C GLN A 308 16.36 -35.51 -36.53
N SER A 309 15.42 -35.45 -35.57
CA SER A 309 14.15 -36.17 -35.64
C SER A 309 13.12 -35.37 -36.45
N SER A 310 12.68 -35.95 -37.57
CA SER A 310 11.67 -35.35 -38.47
C SER A 310 10.22 -35.66 -38.07
N MET A 311 10.01 -36.47 -37.04
CA MET A 311 8.70 -36.85 -36.52
C MET A 311 8.43 -36.21 -35.17
N GLU A 312 7.17 -35.88 -34.94
CA GLU A 312 6.68 -35.49 -33.63
C GLU A 312 6.81 -36.67 -32.65
N ASN A 313 7.40 -36.42 -31.49
CA ASN A 313 7.50 -37.42 -30.44
C ASN A 313 6.31 -37.25 -29.50
N ASN A 314 5.34 -38.17 -29.55
CA ASN A 314 4.18 -38.20 -28.66
C ASN A 314 4.15 -39.53 -27.91
N CYS A 315 4.33 -39.45 -26.60
CA CYS A 315 4.67 -40.58 -25.76
C CYS A 315 3.92 -40.52 -24.44
N GLN A 316 3.25 -41.62 -24.08
CA GLN A 316 2.38 -41.69 -22.90
C GLN A 316 2.78 -42.84 -21.96
N LYS A 317 2.80 -42.57 -20.65
CA LYS A 317 3.10 -43.56 -19.61
C LYS A 317 2.21 -43.38 -18.39
N VAL A 318 1.79 -44.51 -17.82
CA VAL A 318 1.11 -44.58 -16.52
C VAL A 318 2.08 -45.19 -15.51
N PHE A 319 2.39 -44.50 -14.43
CA PHE A 319 3.14 -45.05 -13.29
C PHE A 319 2.18 -45.37 -12.15
N THR A 320 2.38 -46.51 -11.49
CA THR A 320 1.53 -46.99 -10.39
C THR A 320 2.39 -47.38 -9.19
N THR A 321 1.94 -47.02 -7.99
CA THR A 321 2.52 -47.47 -6.72
C THR A 321 1.51 -48.27 -5.90
N ARG A 322 1.93 -48.73 -4.70
CA ARG A 322 1.09 -49.48 -3.75
C ARG A 322 -0.12 -48.66 -3.31
N TYR A 323 -1.23 -49.35 -3.04
CA TYR A 323 -2.43 -48.74 -2.51
C TYR A 323 -2.14 -48.01 -1.18
N GLY A 324 -2.68 -46.79 -1.02
CA GLY A 324 -2.43 -45.93 0.15
C GLY A 324 -1.14 -45.10 0.08
N GLN A 325 -0.33 -45.26 -0.96
CA GLN A 325 0.81 -44.37 -1.25
C GLN A 325 0.47 -43.43 -2.42
N VAL A 326 1.06 -42.24 -2.39
CA VAL A 326 0.99 -41.24 -3.45
C VAL A 326 2.31 -41.20 -4.23
N LEU A 327 2.25 -40.70 -5.46
CA LEU A 327 3.41 -40.47 -6.31
C LEU A 327 3.70 -38.97 -6.35
N THR A 328 4.95 -38.61 -6.07
CA THR A 328 5.45 -37.25 -6.27
C THR A 328 6.43 -37.22 -7.44
N LEU A 329 6.08 -36.44 -8.46
CA LEU A 329 6.90 -36.11 -9.61
C LEU A 329 7.70 -34.85 -9.31
N ASP A 330 9.02 -34.96 -9.42
CA ASP A 330 9.96 -33.87 -9.20
C ASP A 330 10.72 -33.53 -10.48
N PHE A 331 10.77 -32.24 -10.81
CA PHE A 331 11.42 -31.72 -12.01
C PHE A 331 12.87 -31.38 -11.70
N ILE A 332 13.78 -32.19 -12.23
CA ILE A 332 15.20 -32.00 -12.02
C ILE A 332 15.67 -30.86 -12.90
N ARG A 333 15.48 -30.99 -14.22
CA ARG A 333 15.88 -30.00 -15.22
C ARG A 333 15.08 -30.14 -16.51
N ALA A 334 14.82 -29.03 -17.19
CA ALA A 334 14.27 -29.01 -18.53
C ALA A 334 15.04 -27.98 -19.39
N VAL A 335 15.46 -28.38 -20.58
CA VAL A 335 16.22 -27.54 -21.52
C VAL A 335 15.62 -27.72 -22.91
N THR A 336 15.52 -26.63 -23.67
CA THR A 336 15.03 -26.66 -25.06
C THR A 336 15.77 -25.62 -25.90
N ASP A 337 15.99 -25.90 -27.18
CA ASP A 337 16.49 -24.92 -28.15
C ASP A 337 15.42 -23.90 -28.57
N ARG A 338 14.16 -24.33 -28.63
CA ARG A 338 13.00 -23.51 -29.00
C ARG A 338 11.92 -23.59 -27.92
N ASN A 339 11.72 -22.47 -27.22
CA ASN A 339 10.66 -22.33 -26.21
C ASN A 339 9.28 -22.72 -26.77
N ASP A 340 8.49 -23.40 -25.95
CA ASP A 340 7.12 -23.86 -26.22
C ASP A 340 6.99 -24.92 -27.34
N SER A 341 8.10 -25.50 -27.81
CA SER A 341 8.09 -26.59 -28.81
C SER A 341 7.80 -27.98 -28.26
N ALA A 342 7.83 -28.13 -26.93
CA ALA A 342 7.54 -29.37 -26.25
C ALA A 342 6.68 -29.12 -25.00
N SER A 343 5.87 -30.11 -24.65
CA SER A 343 5.00 -30.07 -23.48
C SER A 343 4.98 -31.40 -22.72
N LEU A 344 4.72 -31.31 -21.42
CA LEU A 344 4.46 -32.43 -20.54
C LEU A 344 3.09 -32.24 -19.86
N ALA A 345 2.11 -33.07 -20.21
CA ALA A 345 0.79 -33.08 -19.60
C ALA A 345 0.70 -34.15 -18.50
N ILE A 346 0.16 -33.78 -17.34
CA ILE A 346 0.16 -34.64 -16.14
C ILE A 346 -1.26 -34.76 -15.58
N TYR A 347 -1.71 -36.00 -15.43
CA TYR A 347 -3.04 -36.36 -14.95
C TYR A 347 -2.95 -37.18 -13.64
N ASP A 348 -3.88 -36.91 -12.73
CA ASP A 348 -4.05 -37.63 -11.48
C ASP A 348 -4.92 -38.88 -11.69
N GLY A 349 -4.30 -39.98 -12.10
CA GLY A 349 -4.98 -41.23 -12.43
C GLY A 349 -4.27 -42.03 -13.52
N SER A 350 -5.03 -42.83 -14.27
CA SER A 350 -4.48 -43.74 -15.29
C SER A 350 -4.95 -43.48 -16.73
N ALA A 351 -5.74 -42.43 -16.95
CA ALA A 351 -6.41 -42.18 -18.23
C ALA A 351 -6.74 -40.69 -18.42
N LEU A 352 -7.00 -40.29 -19.68
CA LEU A 352 -7.29 -38.91 -20.10
C LEU A 352 -8.57 -38.30 -19.49
N ASN A 353 -9.51 -39.13 -19.03
CA ASN A 353 -10.75 -38.68 -18.39
C ASN A 353 -10.57 -38.30 -16.91
N HIS A 354 -9.40 -38.57 -16.33
CA HIS A 354 -9.08 -38.16 -14.97
C HIS A 354 -8.64 -36.69 -14.92
N ARG A 355 -8.52 -36.15 -13.70
CA ARG A 355 -8.18 -34.74 -13.46
C ARG A 355 -6.80 -34.41 -14.03
N LEU A 356 -6.76 -33.50 -15.01
CA LEU A 356 -5.53 -32.84 -15.45
C LEU A 356 -5.01 -31.96 -14.30
N ILE A 357 -3.78 -32.20 -13.86
CA ILE A 357 -3.12 -31.37 -12.84
C ILE A 357 -2.56 -30.12 -13.49
N GLN A 358 -1.70 -30.30 -14.51
CA GLN A 358 -1.05 -29.20 -15.23
C GLN A 358 -0.49 -29.68 -16.58
N ILE A 359 -0.43 -28.77 -17.55
CA ILE A 359 0.35 -28.91 -18.77
C ILE A 359 1.54 -27.95 -18.65
N ILE A 360 2.74 -28.48 -18.80
CA ILE A 360 3.97 -27.71 -18.66
C ILE A 360 4.59 -27.57 -20.04
N TRP A 361 4.64 -26.33 -20.52
CA TRP A 361 5.38 -25.98 -21.73
C TRP A 361 6.86 -25.82 -21.38
N ILE A 362 7.73 -26.49 -22.13
CA ILE A 362 9.16 -26.49 -21.86
C ILE A 362 9.77 -25.21 -22.41
N ARG A 363 10.48 -24.47 -21.54
CA ARG A 363 11.29 -23.30 -21.89
C ARG A 363 12.60 -23.38 -21.14
N ASN A 364 13.62 -22.68 -21.65
CA ASN A 364 14.87 -22.55 -20.90
C ASN A 364 14.64 -21.78 -19.60
N ASN A 365 15.20 -22.30 -18.51
CA ASN A 365 15.11 -21.77 -17.13
C ASN A 365 13.75 -21.93 -16.44
N THR A 366 12.82 -22.72 -17.00
CA THR A 366 11.57 -23.04 -16.32
C THR A 366 11.77 -24.03 -15.16
N ARG A 367 11.24 -23.70 -13.99
CA ARG A 367 11.33 -24.46 -12.73
C ARG A 367 9.91 -24.77 -12.19
N PRO A 368 9.32 -25.91 -12.58
CA PRO A 368 7.98 -26.30 -12.10
C PRO A 368 7.97 -26.79 -10.65
N GLN A 369 6.82 -26.63 -9.99
CA GLN A 369 6.53 -27.22 -8.68
C GLN A 369 6.55 -28.75 -8.73
N SER A 370 7.01 -29.40 -7.65
CA SER A 370 6.86 -30.85 -7.52
C SER A 370 5.38 -31.21 -7.39
N ILE A 371 4.90 -32.13 -8.25
CA ILE A 371 3.49 -32.50 -8.37
C ILE A 371 3.25 -33.81 -7.62
N THR A 372 2.23 -33.86 -6.76
CA THR A 372 1.85 -35.07 -6.03
C THR A 372 0.44 -35.50 -6.41
N THR A 373 0.24 -36.78 -6.68
CA THR A 373 -1.08 -37.38 -6.96
C THR A 373 -1.95 -37.50 -5.71
N THR A 374 -3.26 -37.53 -5.88
CA THR A 374 -4.19 -37.86 -4.78
C THR A 374 -4.33 -39.37 -4.60
N GLY A 375 -4.19 -40.12 -5.68
CA GLY A 375 -4.21 -41.60 -5.69
C GLY A 375 -2.81 -42.22 -5.83
N ASN A 376 -2.79 -43.52 -6.12
CA ASN A 376 -1.58 -44.31 -6.31
C ASN A 376 -1.12 -44.41 -7.78
N GLN A 377 -1.68 -43.61 -8.69
CA GLN A 377 -1.41 -43.64 -10.13
C GLN A 377 -1.20 -42.23 -10.69
N ILE A 378 -0.24 -42.09 -11.58
CA ILE A 378 0.02 -40.85 -12.34
C ILE A 378 0.11 -41.19 -13.83
N TYR A 379 -0.56 -40.38 -14.66
CA TYR A 379 -0.54 -40.53 -16.11
C TYR A 379 0.11 -39.30 -16.74
N MET A 380 1.15 -39.53 -17.54
CA MET A 380 1.96 -38.46 -18.13
C MET A 380 2.06 -38.63 -19.64
N ILE A 381 1.99 -37.52 -20.36
CA ILE A 381 2.12 -37.44 -21.82
C ILE A 381 3.19 -36.42 -22.15
N PHE A 382 4.23 -36.85 -22.84
CA PHE A 382 5.28 -35.99 -23.39
C PHE A 382 5.05 -35.83 -24.88
N GLN A 383 5.03 -34.57 -25.34
CA GLN A 383 4.83 -34.20 -26.74
C GLN A 383 5.91 -33.21 -27.16
N ALA A 384 6.60 -33.45 -28.27
CA ALA A 384 7.63 -32.55 -28.80
C ALA A 384 7.57 -32.44 -30.33
N GLU A 385 7.65 -31.21 -30.83
CA GLU A 385 7.64 -30.91 -32.26
C GLU A 385 8.88 -31.46 -33.00
N PRO A 386 8.76 -31.75 -34.31
CA PRO A 386 9.91 -32.16 -35.12
C PRO A 386 10.98 -31.05 -35.21
N TYR A 387 12.24 -31.46 -35.38
CA TYR A 387 13.40 -30.58 -35.50
C TYR A 387 13.67 -29.66 -34.30
N THR A 388 13.44 -30.17 -33.09
CA THR A 388 13.73 -29.44 -31.84
C THR A 388 14.66 -30.26 -30.95
N ASP A 389 15.60 -29.58 -30.30
CA ASP A 389 16.46 -30.18 -29.27
C ASP A 389 15.85 -29.90 -27.90
N THR A 390 15.15 -30.89 -27.34
CA THR A 390 14.52 -30.76 -26.03
C THR A 390 14.88 -31.93 -25.15
N GLN A 391 15.26 -31.65 -23.90
CA GLN A 391 15.56 -32.66 -22.89
C GLN A 391 14.89 -32.31 -21.56
N VAL A 392 14.16 -33.26 -20.98
CA VAL A 392 13.47 -33.11 -19.70
C VAL A 392 13.85 -34.27 -18.77
N PHE A 393 14.42 -33.95 -17.61
CA PHE A 393 14.81 -34.89 -16.57
C PHE A 393 13.81 -34.84 -15.40
N LEU A 394 13.27 -36.01 -15.07
CA LEU A 394 12.21 -36.19 -14.08
C LEU A 394 12.59 -37.27 -13.07
N ARG A 395 12.11 -37.09 -11.83
CA ARG A 395 12.23 -38.08 -10.76
C ARG A 395 10.87 -38.39 -10.17
N LEU A 396 10.47 -39.65 -10.17
CA LEU A 396 9.27 -40.13 -9.49
C LEU A 396 9.62 -40.78 -8.16
N ILE A 397 8.94 -40.36 -7.11
CA ILE A 397 9.13 -40.86 -5.74
C ILE A 397 7.78 -41.31 -5.20
N SER A 398 7.73 -42.47 -4.54
CA SER A 398 6.53 -42.93 -3.84
C SER A 398 6.64 -42.69 -2.33
N GLY A 399 5.56 -42.23 -1.71
CA GLY A 399 5.51 -41.97 -0.27
C GLY A 399 4.08 -42.00 0.27
N LEU A 400 3.92 -41.91 1.60
CA LEU A 400 2.60 -41.80 2.25
C LEU A 400 1.99 -40.40 2.09
N SER A 401 2.84 -39.40 1.84
CA SER A 401 2.48 -38.01 1.62
C SER A 401 3.39 -37.40 0.56
N LYS A 402 3.12 -36.14 0.20
CA LYS A 402 4.05 -35.33 -0.58
C LYS A 402 5.44 -35.35 0.06
N ILE A 403 6.48 -35.43 -0.77
CA ILE A 403 7.86 -35.40 -0.31
C ILE A 403 8.18 -33.99 0.21
N TYR A 404 8.97 -33.90 1.26
CA TYR A 404 9.51 -32.62 1.72
C TYR A 404 10.93 -32.43 1.22
N ASP A 405 11.29 -31.19 0.96
CA ASP A 405 12.68 -30.77 0.81
C ASP A 405 13.33 -30.71 2.20
N LEU A 406 12.63 -30.07 3.16
CA LEU A 406 13.06 -29.92 4.54
C LEU A 406 11.89 -30.17 5.51
N ASN A 407 12.09 -31.05 6.49
CA ASN A 407 11.17 -31.30 7.58
C ASN A 407 11.89 -31.12 8.93
N VAL A 408 11.45 -30.14 9.71
CA VAL A 408 11.98 -29.82 11.04
C VAL A 408 10.89 -30.03 12.08
N SER A 409 11.05 -31.04 12.93
CA SER A 409 10.10 -31.34 14.00
C SER A 409 10.71 -31.29 15.39
N ARG A 410 9.89 -30.92 16.38
CA ARG A 410 10.23 -30.98 17.82
C ARG A 410 11.58 -30.33 18.16
N SER A 411 11.91 -29.22 17.50
CA SER A 411 13.22 -28.58 17.62
C SER A 411 13.13 -27.19 18.27
N ASP A 412 14.25 -26.69 18.78
CA ASP A 412 14.40 -25.31 19.25
C ASP A 412 15.53 -24.61 18.49
N ILE A 413 15.21 -23.49 17.86
CA ILE A 413 16.13 -22.73 17.01
C ILE A 413 16.13 -21.29 17.50
N SER A 414 17.15 -20.93 18.28
CA SER A 414 17.13 -19.70 19.04
C SER A 414 18.47 -18.96 19.09
N GLU A 415 18.45 -17.65 19.32
CA GLU A 415 19.66 -16.86 19.61
C GLU A 415 20.74 -16.94 18.50
N ASN A 416 20.33 -17.13 17.24
CA ASN A 416 21.26 -17.10 16.11
C ASN A 416 21.41 -15.66 15.62
N VAL A 417 22.65 -15.27 15.29
CA VAL A 417 22.95 -13.94 14.77
C VAL A 417 22.29 -13.76 13.39
N GLY A 418 22.20 -14.81 12.58
CA GLY A 418 21.49 -14.82 11.30
C GLY A 418 19.97 -15.06 11.45
N ARG A 419 19.38 -15.71 10.45
CA ARG A 419 17.98 -16.16 10.43
C ARG A 419 17.84 -17.44 11.26
N GLY A 420 16.61 -17.76 11.68
CA GLY A 420 16.35 -19.06 12.31
C GLY A 420 16.46 -20.20 11.30
N ILE A 421 15.48 -20.28 10.40
CA ILE A 421 15.44 -21.23 9.28
C ILE A 421 15.39 -20.43 7.98
N ALA A 422 16.40 -20.60 7.13
CA ALA A 422 16.47 -20.04 5.79
C ALA A 422 16.34 -21.16 4.76
N VAL A 423 15.39 -21.03 3.83
CA VAL A 423 15.15 -21.98 2.75
C VAL A 423 15.15 -21.24 1.41
N ASP A 424 16.03 -21.66 0.50
CA ASP A 424 16.17 -21.06 -0.82
C ASP A 424 15.81 -22.05 -1.94
N ASN A 425 15.11 -21.56 -2.98
CA ASN A 425 14.72 -22.30 -4.20
C ASN A 425 13.79 -23.50 -3.94
N LEU A 426 12.80 -23.34 -3.07
CA LEU A 426 11.90 -24.44 -2.68
C LEU A 426 11.10 -25.01 -3.88
N LYS A 427 11.13 -26.32 -4.10
CA LYS A 427 10.35 -26.99 -5.17
C LYS A 427 9.20 -27.85 -4.65
N SER A 428 9.39 -28.57 -3.55
CA SER A 428 8.39 -29.51 -3.04
C SER A 428 7.63 -29.00 -1.82
N GLN A 429 8.15 -29.22 -0.61
CA GLN A 429 7.47 -28.85 0.63
C GLN A 429 8.47 -28.61 1.77
N VAL A 430 8.23 -27.57 2.56
CA VAL A 430 8.85 -27.35 3.87
C VAL A 430 7.83 -27.64 4.95
N HIS A 431 8.18 -28.48 5.91
CA HIS A 431 7.32 -28.80 7.05
C HIS A 431 8.00 -28.45 8.37
N ILE A 432 7.38 -27.58 9.15
CA ILE A 432 7.83 -27.17 10.48
C ILE A 432 6.74 -27.54 11.47
N HIS A 433 7.06 -28.42 12.42
CA HIS A 433 6.06 -28.99 13.33
C HIS A 433 6.54 -29.04 14.78
N ARG A 434 5.79 -28.44 15.70
CA ARG A 434 6.13 -28.38 17.13
C ARG A 434 7.54 -27.84 17.39
N THR A 435 7.90 -26.78 16.67
CA THR A 435 9.24 -26.18 16.73
C THR A 435 9.15 -24.78 17.34
N SER A 436 10.12 -24.45 18.18
CA SER A 436 10.31 -23.12 18.78
C SER A 436 11.36 -22.35 18.00
N ILE A 437 11.04 -21.12 17.57
CA ILE A 437 11.95 -20.26 16.81
C ILE A 437 11.94 -18.88 17.44
N SER A 438 13.05 -18.46 18.05
CA SER A 438 13.06 -17.20 18.79
C SER A 438 14.41 -16.48 18.86
N LYS A 439 14.39 -15.15 19.08
CA LYS A 439 15.61 -14.34 19.30
C LYS A 439 16.66 -14.42 18.19
N ASN A 440 16.24 -14.55 16.93
CA ASN A 440 17.18 -14.51 15.80
C ASN A 440 17.38 -13.06 15.32
N GLU A 441 18.62 -12.64 15.06
CA GLU A 441 19.03 -11.23 14.87
C GLU A 441 19.11 -10.77 13.37
N HIS A 442 18.31 -11.36 12.49
CA HIS A 442 18.28 -11.00 11.06
C HIS A 442 16.86 -11.00 10.47
N VAL A 443 16.71 -11.10 9.14
CA VAL A 443 15.46 -10.84 8.38
C VAL A 443 14.22 -11.51 8.93
N ALA A 444 14.28 -12.79 9.33
CA ALA A 444 13.14 -13.47 9.90
C ALA A 444 13.54 -14.70 10.72
N GLY A 445 12.60 -15.15 11.57
CA GLY A 445 12.66 -16.47 12.21
C GLY A 445 12.59 -17.59 11.17
N ILE A 446 11.55 -17.62 10.35
CA ILE A 446 11.43 -18.50 9.17
C ILE A 446 11.45 -17.64 7.92
N HIS A 447 12.41 -17.88 7.04
CA HIS A 447 12.57 -17.16 5.79
C HIS A 447 12.61 -18.14 4.62
N VAL A 448 11.65 -18.03 3.71
CA VAL A 448 11.62 -18.84 2.48
C VAL A 448 11.70 -17.92 1.27
N THR A 449 12.80 -18.00 0.54
CA THR A 449 13.07 -17.15 -0.62
C THR A 449 13.20 -17.94 -1.90
N ASN A 450 12.59 -17.44 -2.98
CA ASN A 450 12.55 -18.08 -4.31
C ASN A 450 11.99 -19.52 -4.31
N GLY A 451 11.07 -19.82 -5.22
CA GLY A 451 10.52 -21.18 -5.31
C GLY A 451 9.07 -21.24 -5.75
N VAL A 452 8.49 -22.42 -5.57
CA VAL A 452 7.12 -22.82 -5.96
C VAL A 452 6.49 -23.86 -5.03
N GLY A 453 7.22 -24.32 -3.99
CA GLY A 453 6.76 -25.40 -3.12
C GLY A 453 5.73 -25.00 -2.06
N ASP A 454 5.35 -25.95 -1.21
CA ASP A 454 4.40 -25.73 -0.11
C ASP A 454 5.13 -25.43 1.21
N VAL A 455 4.59 -24.51 2.02
CA VAL A 455 5.15 -24.17 3.33
C VAL A 455 4.12 -24.45 4.42
N ASN A 456 4.41 -25.45 5.25
CA ASN A 456 3.54 -25.87 6.34
C ASN A 456 4.19 -25.59 7.69
N VAL A 457 3.60 -24.68 8.47
CA VAL A 457 4.01 -24.37 9.85
C VAL A 457 2.86 -24.72 10.79
N THR A 458 3.07 -25.70 11.66
CA THR A 458 2.01 -26.25 12.50
C THR A 458 2.44 -26.42 13.95
N GLN A 459 1.55 -26.10 14.90
CA GLN A 459 1.80 -26.27 16.34
C GLN A 459 3.12 -25.65 16.83
N SER A 460 3.58 -24.57 16.20
CA SER A 460 4.92 -24.00 16.42
C SER A 460 4.85 -22.62 17.08
N ARG A 461 5.94 -22.20 17.71
CA ARG A 461 6.06 -20.90 18.38
C ARG A 461 7.14 -20.08 17.71
N VAL A 462 6.79 -18.89 17.23
CA VAL A 462 7.73 -17.95 16.58
C VAL A 462 7.67 -16.61 17.30
N SER A 463 8.71 -16.26 18.04
CA SER A 463 8.65 -15.06 18.89
C SER A 463 9.98 -14.38 19.14
N PHE A 464 9.96 -13.08 19.43
CA PHE A 464 11.16 -12.30 19.81
C PHE A 464 12.24 -12.24 18.73
N ASN A 465 11.91 -12.35 17.44
CA ASN A 465 12.89 -12.16 16.37
C ASN A 465 13.05 -10.66 16.05
N GLU A 466 14.28 -10.23 15.70
CA GLU A 466 14.60 -8.85 15.32
C GLU A 466 14.03 -8.47 13.93
N GLY A 467 13.70 -9.47 13.12
CA GLY A 467 12.99 -9.31 11.86
C GLY A 467 11.56 -9.83 11.95
N ASP A 468 11.08 -10.39 10.86
CA ASP A 468 9.75 -10.97 10.79
C ASP A 468 9.68 -12.31 11.54
N GLY A 469 8.48 -12.71 11.97
CA GLY A 469 8.26 -14.08 12.42
C GLY A 469 8.43 -15.07 11.28
N ILE A 470 7.53 -14.99 10.30
CA ILE A 470 7.51 -15.84 9.10
C ILE A 470 7.48 -14.95 7.87
N ASN A 471 8.47 -15.10 6.98
CA ASN A 471 8.57 -14.33 5.75
C ASN A 471 8.71 -15.27 4.54
N ILE A 472 7.77 -15.15 3.59
CA ILE A 472 7.69 -15.96 2.36
C ILE A 472 7.66 -15.02 1.17
N THR A 473 8.67 -15.09 0.29
CA THR A 473 8.90 -14.11 -0.79
C THR A 473 8.77 -14.66 -2.21
N TYR A 474 7.94 -15.68 -2.43
CA TYR A 474 7.70 -16.22 -3.77
C TYR A 474 6.22 -16.51 -4.03
N THR A 475 5.86 -16.58 -5.32
CA THR A 475 4.53 -16.90 -5.83
C THR A 475 4.36 -18.39 -6.07
N GLY A 476 3.21 -18.97 -5.73
CA GLY A 476 2.85 -20.36 -6.01
C GLY A 476 2.95 -21.34 -4.84
N GLY A 477 2.15 -22.40 -4.83
CA GLY A 477 2.10 -23.41 -3.77
C GLY A 477 1.09 -23.12 -2.66
N SER A 478 1.07 -23.99 -1.65
CA SER A 478 0.20 -23.87 -0.47
C SER A 478 0.98 -23.40 0.76
N ARG A 479 0.51 -22.33 1.41
CA ARG A 479 1.02 -21.86 2.70
C ARG A 479 -0.01 -22.20 3.75
N ASN A 480 0.35 -23.06 4.70
CA ASN A 480 -0.52 -23.45 5.80
C ASN A 480 0.15 -23.14 7.13
N ILE A 481 -0.37 -22.15 7.84
CA ILE A 481 0.05 -21.78 9.19
C ILE A 481 -1.12 -22.09 10.12
N SER A 482 -0.95 -23.10 10.97
CA SER A 482 -2.05 -23.54 11.83
C SER A 482 -1.64 -23.86 13.27
N ARG A 483 -2.55 -23.55 14.20
CA ARG A 483 -2.37 -23.82 15.64
C ARG A 483 -1.04 -23.32 16.20
N SER A 484 -0.55 -22.19 15.69
CA SER A 484 0.78 -21.66 16.02
C SER A 484 0.67 -20.32 16.75
N SER A 485 1.70 -19.96 17.51
CA SER A 485 1.76 -18.70 18.26
C SER A 485 2.88 -17.83 17.69
N ILE A 486 2.53 -16.61 17.25
CA ILE A 486 3.43 -15.69 16.54
C ILE A 486 3.38 -14.34 17.25
N SER A 487 4.43 -14.01 18.00
CA SER A 487 4.36 -12.87 18.91
C SER A 487 5.66 -12.14 19.16
N SER A 488 5.59 -10.84 19.44
CA SER A 488 6.74 -10.05 19.90
C SER A 488 7.91 -10.03 18.92
N ASN A 489 7.65 -10.11 17.62
CA ASN A 489 8.67 -9.87 16.59
C ASN A 489 8.74 -8.37 16.26
N GLN A 490 9.94 -7.87 15.96
CA GLN A 490 10.16 -6.45 15.63
C GLN A 490 9.68 -6.11 14.21
N GLY A 491 9.62 -7.08 13.30
CA GLY A 491 9.01 -6.92 11.98
C GLY A 491 7.55 -7.38 11.95
N TYR A 492 7.14 -7.93 10.81
CA TYR A 492 5.82 -8.52 10.62
C TYR A 492 5.68 -9.82 11.41
N GLY A 493 4.46 -10.15 11.85
CA GLY A 493 4.20 -11.49 12.39
C GLY A 493 4.33 -12.56 11.30
N VAL A 494 3.48 -12.45 10.28
CA VAL A 494 3.56 -13.24 9.03
C VAL A 494 3.53 -12.29 7.84
N ALA A 495 4.52 -12.38 6.97
CA ALA A 495 4.55 -11.64 5.71
C ALA A 495 4.63 -12.60 4.53
N VAL A 496 3.67 -12.47 3.61
CA VAL A 496 3.68 -13.15 2.30
C VAL A 496 3.85 -12.07 1.24
N TRP A 497 5.08 -11.93 0.74
CA TRP A 497 5.41 -10.93 -0.27
C TRP A 497 5.19 -11.51 -1.66
N LEU A 498 4.33 -10.84 -2.43
CA LEU A 498 4.02 -11.18 -3.81
C LEU A 498 4.17 -9.88 -4.61
N ASN A 499 4.89 -9.92 -5.72
CA ASN A 499 5.04 -8.78 -6.63
C ASN A 499 4.67 -9.23 -8.04
N ASN A 500 3.94 -8.40 -8.77
CA ASN A 500 3.24 -8.67 -10.03
C ASN A 500 3.99 -9.65 -10.97
N SER A 501 3.43 -10.86 -11.07
CA SER A 501 3.96 -12.01 -11.80
C SER A 501 3.59 -11.97 -13.28
N LYS A 502 4.26 -11.13 -14.09
CA LYS A 502 4.05 -11.19 -15.55
C LYS A 502 4.83 -12.31 -16.23
N GLU A 503 6.00 -12.71 -15.74
CA GLU A 503 6.68 -13.96 -16.11
C GLU A 503 7.59 -14.41 -14.96
N THR A 504 7.34 -15.57 -14.36
CA THR A 504 8.24 -16.15 -13.36
C THR A 504 8.92 -17.37 -13.95
N GLU A 505 10.24 -17.50 -13.75
CA GLU A 505 10.99 -18.75 -13.99
C GLU A 505 10.31 -19.96 -13.31
N PHE A 506 9.55 -19.68 -12.26
CA PHE A 506 8.85 -20.59 -11.38
C PHE A 506 7.40 -20.82 -11.84
N LEU A 507 7.04 -22.07 -12.19
CA LEU A 507 5.67 -22.46 -12.55
C LEU A 507 4.99 -23.20 -11.38
N PHE A 508 3.84 -22.71 -10.94
CA PHE A 508 3.09 -23.29 -9.83
C PHE A 508 1.73 -23.84 -10.29
N VAL A 509 1.19 -24.80 -9.53
CA VAL A 509 -0.11 -25.44 -9.82
C VAL A 509 -1.26 -24.58 -9.28
N ASN A 510 -1.15 -24.14 -8.02
CA ASN A 510 -2.17 -23.39 -7.33
C ASN A 510 -1.54 -22.37 -6.37
N GLN A 511 -2.31 -21.35 -5.99
CA GLN A 511 -1.94 -20.37 -4.97
C GLN A 511 -2.94 -20.44 -3.83
N THR A 512 -2.51 -20.94 -2.66
CA THR A 512 -3.36 -20.95 -1.46
C THR A 512 -2.60 -20.46 -0.25
N THR A 513 -3.26 -19.64 0.57
CA THR A 513 -2.75 -19.20 1.87
C THR A 513 -3.81 -19.43 2.92
N VAL A 514 -3.49 -20.28 3.91
CA VAL A 514 -4.39 -20.67 5.00
C VAL A 514 -3.70 -20.35 6.32
N ILE A 515 -4.27 -19.42 7.08
CA ILE A 515 -3.86 -19.15 8.46
C ILE A 515 -5.05 -19.44 9.35
N GLN A 516 -4.94 -20.44 10.22
CA GLN A 516 -6.06 -20.89 11.02
C GLN A 516 -5.72 -21.26 12.46
N TYR A 517 -6.66 -21.00 13.38
CA TYR A 517 -6.55 -21.36 14.80
C TYR A 517 -5.24 -20.90 15.47
N SER A 518 -4.66 -19.78 15.01
CA SER A 518 -3.36 -19.28 15.47
C SER A 518 -3.51 -18.01 16.29
N GLU A 519 -2.54 -17.76 17.16
CA GLU A 519 -2.48 -16.58 18.03
C GLU A 519 -1.39 -15.63 17.52
N ILE A 520 -1.77 -14.40 17.19
CA ILE A 520 -0.87 -13.38 16.64
C ILE A 520 -1.00 -12.11 17.49
N TYR A 521 0.07 -11.73 18.18
CA TYR A 521 -0.02 -10.63 19.15
C TYR A 521 1.30 -9.89 19.40
N LYS A 522 1.22 -8.59 19.73
CA LYS A 522 2.38 -7.75 20.11
C LYS A 522 3.54 -7.74 19.11
N ASN A 523 3.29 -7.92 17.81
CA ASN A 523 4.31 -7.66 16.79
C ASN A 523 4.36 -6.13 16.56
N LEU A 524 5.55 -5.58 16.29
CA LEU A 524 5.75 -4.14 16.16
C LEU A 524 5.18 -3.59 14.85
N GLU A 525 5.34 -4.32 13.74
CA GLU A 525 4.70 -4.00 12.46
C GLU A 525 3.34 -4.74 12.32
N VAL A 526 2.90 -4.99 11.09
CA VAL A 526 1.59 -5.62 10.83
C VAL A 526 1.60 -7.07 11.31
N GLY A 527 0.50 -7.49 11.95
CA GLY A 527 0.36 -8.86 12.45
C GLY A 527 0.46 -9.89 11.33
N VAL A 528 -0.37 -9.76 10.29
CA VAL A 528 -0.32 -10.55 9.06
C VAL A 528 -0.45 -9.63 7.87
N LEU A 529 0.57 -9.64 7.00
CA LEU A 529 0.57 -8.98 5.70
C LEU A 529 0.48 -10.03 4.59
N HIS A 530 -0.54 -9.92 3.75
CA HIS A 530 -0.66 -10.71 2.54
C HIS A 530 -0.57 -9.82 1.29
N GLY A 531 0.48 -10.03 0.50
CA GLY A 531 0.73 -9.32 -0.76
C GLY A 531 -0.28 -9.63 -1.87
N ASN A 532 -0.21 -8.86 -2.95
CA ASN A 532 -1.13 -8.96 -4.08
C ASN A 532 -0.76 -10.13 -5.01
N HIS A 533 -1.76 -10.94 -5.38
CA HIS A 533 -1.59 -12.02 -6.34
C HIS A 533 -2.55 -11.87 -7.50
N CYS A 534 -2.03 -11.87 -8.73
CA CYS A 534 -2.84 -11.80 -9.94
C CYS A 534 -3.02 -13.20 -10.53
N GLY A 535 -4.19 -13.80 -10.29
CA GLY A 535 -4.54 -15.16 -10.71
C GLY A 535 -5.53 -15.84 -9.76
N PRO A 536 -5.93 -17.10 -10.07
CA PRO A 536 -6.83 -17.84 -9.19
C PRO A 536 -6.12 -18.20 -7.88
N ALA A 537 -6.55 -17.57 -6.79
CA ALA A 537 -6.02 -17.81 -5.45
C ALA A 537 -7.12 -17.90 -4.40
N LEU A 538 -6.85 -18.68 -3.35
CA LEU A 538 -7.69 -18.80 -2.17
C LEU A 538 -6.93 -18.33 -0.93
N PHE A 539 -7.44 -17.28 -0.28
CA PHE A 539 -6.94 -16.77 0.99
C PHE A 539 -7.95 -17.08 2.09
N ASN A 540 -7.53 -17.82 3.11
CA ASN A 540 -8.40 -18.25 4.20
C ASN A 540 -7.77 -17.90 5.56
N PHE A 541 -8.40 -16.98 6.28
CA PHE A 541 -8.03 -16.56 7.62
C PHE A 541 -9.18 -16.92 8.57
N THR A 542 -9.09 -18.07 9.24
CA THR A 542 -10.19 -18.59 10.06
C THR A 542 -9.82 -18.98 11.49
N GLY A 543 -10.62 -18.52 12.45
CA GLY A 543 -10.46 -18.93 13.86
C GLY A 543 -9.21 -18.40 14.56
N ASN A 544 -8.58 -17.34 14.05
CA ASN A 544 -7.38 -16.76 14.65
C ASN A 544 -7.71 -15.74 15.75
N SER A 545 -6.74 -15.51 16.63
CA SER A 545 -6.82 -14.51 17.70
C SER A 545 -5.74 -13.46 17.50
N PHE A 546 -6.16 -12.24 17.18
CA PHE A 546 -5.34 -11.04 17.09
C PHE A 546 -5.53 -10.18 18.33
N THR A 547 -4.49 -10.04 19.14
CA THR A 547 -4.59 -9.32 20.43
C THR A 547 -3.47 -8.32 20.61
N ASN A 548 -3.78 -7.10 21.06
CA ASN A 548 -2.81 -6.05 21.38
C ASN A 548 -1.78 -5.83 20.26
N SER A 549 -2.24 -5.74 19.01
CA SER A 549 -1.40 -5.32 17.88
C SER A 549 -1.15 -3.81 17.96
N LEU A 550 0.12 -3.41 17.86
CA LEU A 550 0.54 -1.99 17.87
C LEU A 550 0.24 -1.31 16.52
N ASN A 551 0.35 -2.07 15.43
CA ASN A 551 0.00 -1.63 14.08
C ASN A 551 -1.24 -2.39 13.56
N ASP A 552 -1.51 -2.35 12.26
CA ASP A 552 -2.61 -3.08 11.64
C ASP A 552 -2.52 -4.59 11.95
N ALA A 553 -3.64 -5.23 12.30
CA ALA A 553 -3.60 -6.63 12.72
C ALA A 553 -3.61 -7.61 11.53
N LEU A 554 -4.45 -7.37 10.52
CA LEU A 554 -4.52 -8.13 9.28
C LEU A 554 -4.67 -7.18 8.08
N GLU A 555 -3.68 -7.17 7.20
CA GLU A 555 -3.64 -6.38 5.97
C GLU A 555 -3.56 -7.29 4.74
N ILE A 556 -4.48 -7.09 3.80
CA ILE A 556 -4.57 -7.89 2.57
C ILE A 556 -4.62 -6.95 1.38
N LEU A 557 -3.70 -7.19 0.45
CA LEU A 557 -3.59 -6.46 -0.81
C LEU A 557 -4.19 -7.29 -1.95
N SER A 558 -5.05 -6.68 -2.77
CA SER A 558 -5.65 -7.35 -3.93
C SER A 558 -4.88 -7.08 -5.23
N CYS A 559 -5.15 -7.85 -6.29
CA CYS A 559 -4.53 -7.64 -7.59
C CYS A 559 -5.09 -6.41 -8.30
N CYS A 560 -4.23 -5.42 -8.56
CA CYS A 560 -4.59 -4.20 -9.29
C CYS A 560 -4.49 -4.31 -10.82
N SER A 561 -4.05 -5.45 -11.36
CA SER A 561 -3.96 -5.68 -12.82
C SER A 561 -5.25 -6.29 -13.35
N PRO A 562 -5.68 -6.01 -14.60
CA PRO A 562 -6.85 -6.66 -15.20
C PRO A 562 -6.67 -8.19 -15.27
N THR A 563 -7.59 -8.96 -14.69
CA THR A 563 -7.58 -10.42 -14.70
C THR A 563 -8.98 -10.99 -14.99
N GLU A 564 -9.04 -12.15 -15.65
CA GLU A 564 -10.32 -12.85 -15.87
C GLU A 564 -10.81 -13.60 -14.62
N THR A 565 -9.88 -13.97 -13.73
CA THR A 565 -10.18 -14.71 -12.50
C THR A 565 -10.13 -13.78 -11.28
N LEU A 566 -11.03 -14.04 -10.34
CA LEU A 566 -11.11 -13.30 -9.07
C LEU A 566 -10.39 -14.07 -7.96
N THR A 567 -9.75 -13.34 -7.06
CA THR A 567 -9.17 -13.92 -5.85
C THR A 567 -10.26 -14.15 -4.81
N THR A 568 -10.37 -15.37 -4.26
CA THR A 568 -11.34 -15.70 -3.21
C THR A 568 -10.72 -15.44 -1.82
N LEU A 569 -11.37 -14.61 -1.02
CA LEU A 569 -10.99 -14.29 0.35
C LEU A 569 -12.07 -14.76 1.34
N GLN A 570 -11.66 -15.51 2.35
CA GLN A 570 -12.50 -15.88 3.49
C GLN A 570 -11.86 -15.42 4.80
N VAL A 571 -12.55 -14.54 5.54
CA VAL A 571 -12.15 -14.11 6.88
C VAL A 571 -13.26 -14.45 7.86
N GLY A 572 -13.09 -15.56 8.58
CA GLY A 572 -14.16 -16.16 9.37
C GLY A 572 -13.79 -16.42 10.84
N HIS A 573 -14.71 -16.20 11.77
CA HIS A 573 -14.56 -16.65 13.17
C HIS A 573 -13.30 -16.12 13.91
N ASN A 574 -12.72 -14.99 13.48
CA ASN A 574 -11.55 -14.42 14.14
C ASN A 574 -11.93 -13.53 15.32
N LYS A 575 -11.00 -13.37 16.26
CA LYS A 575 -11.11 -12.44 17.41
C LYS A 575 -10.06 -11.34 17.27
N PHE A 576 -10.49 -10.10 17.28
CA PHE A 576 -9.66 -8.90 17.28
C PHE A 576 -9.91 -8.16 18.59
N ILE A 577 -8.91 -8.09 19.47
CA ILE A 577 -9.07 -7.56 20.84
C ILE A 577 -7.94 -6.58 21.16
N GLY A 578 -8.28 -5.34 21.51
CA GLY A 578 -7.31 -4.37 22.04
C GLY A 578 -6.28 -3.89 21.02
N ASN A 579 -6.60 -3.88 19.73
CA ASN A 579 -5.67 -3.41 18.68
C ASN A 579 -5.62 -1.88 18.65
N GLU A 580 -4.41 -1.32 18.49
CA GLU A 580 -4.18 0.12 18.54
C GLU A 580 -4.60 0.85 17.25
N LYS A 581 -4.28 0.27 16.08
CA LYS A 581 -4.68 0.76 14.74
C LYS A 581 -5.87 -0.02 14.15
N ILE A 582 -5.82 -0.41 12.87
CA ILE A 582 -6.94 -1.04 12.16
C ILE A 582 -6.87 -2.56 12.36
N SER A 583 -7.99 -3.17 12.77
CA SER A 583 -8.01 -4.63 12.99
C SER A 583 -8.03 -5.44 11.69
N LEU A 584 -8.85 -5.07 10.70
CA LEU A 584 -8.86 -5.69 9.37
C LEU A 584 -8.87 -4.62 8.27
N LYS A 585 -7.89 -4.70 7.37
CA LYS A 585 -7.68 -3.73 6.29
C LYS A 585 -7.59 -4.43 4.93
N LEU A 586 -8.51 -4.06 4.04
CA LEU A 586 -8.50 -4.43 2.61
C LEU A 586 -8.26 -3.15 1.80
N TYR A 587 -7.07 -3.02 1.21
CA TYR A 587 -6.66 -1.80 0.51
C TYR A 587 -5.59 -2.09 -0.56
N PRO A 588 -5.92 -2.06 -1.87
CA PRO A 588 -7.25 -1.89 -2.45
C PRO A 588 -8.07 -3.19 -2.39
N ALA A 589 -9.37 -3.05 -2.67
CA ALA A 589 -10.36 -4.12 -2.70
C ALA A 589 -10.93 -4.30 -4.14
N VAL A 590 -10.07 -4.75 -5.05
CA VAL A 590 -10.36 -4.98 -6.49
C VAL A 590 -9.97 -6.38 -6.96
N ASN A 591 -10.60 -6.91 -8.02
CA ASN A 591 -10.42 -8.27 -8.55
C ASN A 591 -10.55 -9.39 -7.50
N MET A 592 -11.50 -9.24 -6.58
CA MET A 592 -11.66 -10.16 -5.47
C MET A 592 -13.12 -10.46 -5.15
N GLN A 593 -13.34 -11.68 -4.67
CA GLN A 593 -14.57 -12.12 -4.04
C GLN A 593 -14.29 -12.39 -2.56
N ALA A 594 -14.91 -11.63 -1.66
CA ALA A 594 -14.63 -11.71 -0.23
C ALA A 594 -15.87 -12.03 0.61
N ASN A 595 -15.71 -12.93 1.58
CA ASN A 595 -16.68 -13.19 2.64
C ASN A 595 -16.03 -12.97 4.02
N ILE A 596 -16.52 -11.97 4.75
CA ILE A 596 -16.08 -11.60 6.10
C ILE A 596 -17.22 -11.89 7.06
N GLU A 597 -17.11 -12.99 7.83
CA GLU A 597 -18.21 -13.48 8.66
C GLU A 597 -17.83 -13.96 10.06
N PHE A 598 -18.76 -13.79 11.02
CA PHE A 598 -18.62 -14.28 12.40
C PHE A 598 -17.37 -13.77 13.16
N ASN A 599 -16.80 -12.64 12.76
CA ASN A 599 -15.65 -12.06 13.44
C ASN A 599 -16.07 -11.19 14.64
N HIS A 600 -15.20 -11.10 15.64
CA HIS A 600 -15.41 -10.32 16.85
C HIS A 600 -14.36 -9.21 16.95
N PHE A 601 -14.80 -7.97 16.83
CA PHE A 601 -13.99 -6.76 16.99
C PHE A 601 -14.32 -6.09 18.32
N ARG A 602 -13.39 -6.13 19.27
CA ARG A 602 -13.61 -5.64 20.65
C ARG A 602 -12.48 -4.74 21.12
N GLN A 603 -12.84 -3.66 21.81
CA GLN A 603 -11.87 -2.80 22.51
C GLN A 603 -10.74 -2.25 21.61
N GLY A 604 -10.94 -2.15 20.29
CA GLY A 604 -9.98 -1.46 19.42
C GLY A 604 -10.00 0.04 19.67
N THR A 605 -8.86 0.72 19.53
CA THR A 605 -8.74 2.16 19.87
C THR A 605 -8.82 3.10 18.68
N PHE A 606 -8.74 2.60 17.45
CA PHE A 606 -8.81 3.41 16.24
C PHE A 606 -9.93 2.98 15.26
N GLY A 607 -9.90 1.73 14.78
CA GLY A 607 -10.88 1.22 13.82
C GLY A 607 -10.93 -0.31 13.71
N GLY A 608 -12.12 -0.84 13.46
CA GLY A 608 -12.36 -2.29 13.33
C GLY A 608 -12.11 -2.81 11.92
N LEU A 609 -12.81 -2.23 10.94
CA LEU A 609 -12.81 -2.67 9.55
C LEU A 609 -12.58 -1.49 8.60
N LEU A 610 -11.60 -1.62 7.71
CA LEU A 610 -11.38 -0.70 6.60
C LEU A 610 -11.39 -1.48 5.28
N ILE A 611 -12.32 -1.15 4.40
CA ILE A 611 -12.37 -1.63 3.02
C ILE A 611 -12.41 -0.40 2.14
N LYS A 612 -11.30 -0.08 1.47
CA LYS A 612 -11.19 1.17 0.72
C LYS A 612 -10.41 1.01 -0.58
N ASN A 613 -10.91 1.62 -1.64
CA ASN A 613 -10.18 1.80 -2.90
C ASN A 613 -9.60 3.22 -2.97
N GLN A 614 -8.43 3.35 -3.61
CA GLN A 614 -7.96 4.65 -4.04
C GLN A 614 -8.89 5.20 -5.14
N PRO A 615 -9.11 6.52 -5.23
CA PRO A 615 -9.96 7.13 -6.24
C PRO A 615 -9.27 7.17 -7.61
N LEU A 616 -8.79 6.02 -8.08
CA LEU A 616 -8.14 5.83 -9.38
C LEU A 616 -9.16 5.36 -10.40
N GLN A 617 -9.20 6.02 -11.56
CA GLN A 617 -10.14 5.68 -12.64
C GLN A 617 -9.94 4.25 -13.18
N GLU A 618 -8.70 3.76 -13.18
CA GLU A 618 -8.35 2.41 -13.61
C GLU A 618 -9.07 1.32 -12.80
N PHE A 619 -9.38 1.59 -11.53
CA PHE A 619 -10.09 0.65 -10.67
C PHE A 619 -11.56 0.50 -11.03
N ASN A 620 -12.15 1.44 -11.78
CA ASN A 620 -13.58 1.38 -12.11
C ASN A 620 -13.97 0.19 -13.00
N VAL A 621 -13.00 -0.38 -13.72
CA VAL A 621 -13.19 -1.54 -14.63
C VAL A 621 -12.93 -2.86 -13.92
N LEU A 622 -12.38 -2.84 -12.70
CA LEU A 622 -12.00 -4.05 -11.97
C LEU A 622 -13.16 -4.55 -11.11
N LYS A 623 -13.48 -5.85 -11.24
CA LYS A 623 -14.61 -6.50 -10.58
C LYS A 623 -14.36 -6.70 -9.09
N SER A 624 -15.37 -6.51 -8.24
CA SER A 624 -15.29 -6.93 -6.83
C SER A 624 -16.66 -7.29 -6.26
N ASP A 625 -16.71 -8.35 -5.46
CA ASP A 625 -17.93 -8.80 -4.77
C ASP A 625 -17.59 -9.11 -3.31
N ILE A 626 -18.03 -8.25 -2.40
CA ILE A 626 -17.63 -8.29 -0.99
C ILE A 626 -18.87 -8.39 -0.11
N THR A 627 -18.89 -9.40 0.76
CA THR A 627 -19.95 -9.61 1.73
C THR A 627 -19.39 -9.56 3.15
N VAL A 628 -19.98 -8.70 3.99
CA VAL A 628 -19.63 -8.55 5.40
C VAL A 628 -20.87 -8.86 6.23
N GLN A 629 -20.89 -10.02 6.88
CA GLN A 629 -22.08 -10.47 7.59
C GLN A 629 -21.85 -11.11 8.97
N GLN A 630 -22.81 -10.93 9.87
CA GLN A 630 -22.81 -11.60 11.19
C GLN A 630 -21.55 -11.31 12.05
N ASN A 631 -20.93 -10.15 11.87
CA ASN A 631 -19.80 -9.71 12.68
C ASN A 631 -20.27 -8.89 13.90
N TYR A 632 -19.47 -8.92 14.96
CA TYR A 632 -19.73 -8.22 16.23
C TYR A 632 -18.68 -7.14 16.46
N PHE A 633 -19.11 -5.89 16.49
CA PHE A 633 -18.28 -4.73 16.82
C PHE A 633 -18.76 -4.12 18.14
N LEU A 634 -18.01 -4.39 19.22
CA LEU A 634 -18.42 -4.07 20.59
C LEU A 634 -17.35 -3.27 21.32
N ASN A 635 -17.75 -2.18 22.00
CA ASN A 635 -16.86 -1.41 22.89
C ASN A 635 -15.57 -0.92 22.21
N ASN A 636 -15.60 -0.63 20.91
CA ASN A 636 -14.47 -0.02 20.21
C ASN A 636 -14.52 1.50 20.37
N SER A 637 -13.36 2.15 20.36
CA SER A 637 -13.21 3.59 20.29
C SER A 637 -12.41 4.01 19.07
N GLY A 638 -12.48 5.28 18.69
CA GLY A 638 -11.69 5.85 17.60
C GLY A 638 -12.51 6.74 16.68
N VAL A 639 -12.13 6.83 15.41
CA VAL A 639 -12.78 7.71 14.41
C VAL A 639 -13.90 6.99 13.65
N PHE A 640 -13.80 5.67 13.51
CA PHE A 640 -14.84 4.84 12.91
C PHE A 640 -14.73 3.40 13.42
N VAL A 641 -15.82 2.62 13.31
CA VAL A 641 -15.76 1.18 13.54
C VAL A 641 -15.60 0.43 12.22
N ALA A 642 -16.41 0.77 11.21
CA ALA A 642 -16.35 0.22 9.87
C ALA A 642 -16.37 1.36 8.84
N ASN A 643 -15.35 1.43 7.99
CA ASN A 643 -15.26 2.37 6.88
C ASN A 643 -15.18 1.59 5.55
N MET A 644 -16.19 1.79 4.70
CA MET A 644 -16.40 1.04 3.48
C MET A 644 -16.54 1.99 2.30
N ALA A 645 -15.60 1.95 1.37
CA ALA A 645 -15.56 2.82 0.20
C ALA A 645 -14.90 2.11 -0.98
N LEU A 646 -15.70 1.54 -1.87
CA LEU A 646 -15.22 1.05 -3.16
C LEU A 646 -15.07 2.21 -4.15
N SER A 647 -14.85 1.91 -5.42
CA SER A 647 -14.78 2.96 -6.43
C SER A 647 -16.20 3.46 -6.76
N PRO A 648 -16.52 4.76 -6.61
CA PRO A 648 -17.90 5.26 -6.66
C PRO A 648 -18.56 5.19 -8.04
N TYR A 649 -17.75 5.16 -9.11
CA TYR A 649 -18.22 5.10 -10.49
C TYR A 649 -18.09 3.70 -11.12
N ALA A 650 -17.80 2.68 -10.31
CA ALA A 650 -17.65 1.31 -10.78
C ALA A 650 -18.98 0.55 -10.73
N GLU A 651 -19.45 0.09 -11.89
CA GLU A 651 -20.69 -0.69 -12.00
C GLU A 651 -20.51 -2.17 -11.63
N GLU A 652 -19.31 -2.73 -11.83
CA GLU A 652 -19.01 -4.14 -11.55
C GLU A 652 -18.40 -4.39 -10.15
N GLN A 653 -18.55 -3.41 -9.25
CA GLN A 653 -18.09 -3.50 -7.87
C GLN A 653 -19.29 -3.44 -6.93
N TYR A 654 -19.34 -4.34 -5.95
CA TYR A 654 -20.44 -4.43 -5.00
C TYR A 654 -19.95 -4.82 -3.60
N LEU A 655 -20.49 -4.15 -2.57
CA LEU A 655 -20.26 -4.49 -1.17
C LEU A 655 -21.55 -4.51 -0.37
N LEU A 656 -21.85 -5.64 0.26
CA LEU A 656 -23.01 -5.82 1.15
C LEU A 656 -22.58 -5.92 2.61
N PHE A 657 -23.02 -4.97 3.42
CA PHE A 657 -22.85 -4.98 4.88
C PHE A 657 -24.18 -5.35 5.55
N THR A 658 -24.33 -6.59 6.02
CA THR A 658 -25.62 -7.10 6.52
C THR A 658 -25.55 -7.97 7.77
N ARG A 659 -26.59 -7.92 8.61
CA ARG A 659 -26.71 -8.74 9.84
C ARG A 659 -25.55 -8.56 10.84
N ASN A 660 -24.87 -7.42 10.80
CA ASN A 660 -23.80 -7.10 11.75
C ASN A 660 -24.36 -6.40 13.00
N PHE A 661 -23.63 -6.52 14.11
CA PHE A 661 -23.95 -5.89 15.38
C PHE A 661 -22.89 -4.85 15.70
N VAL A 662 -23.26 -3.57 15.70
CA VAL A 662 -22.39 -2.43 16.01
C VAL A 662 -22.94 -1.75 17.26
N LYS A 663 -22.44 -2.15 18.44
CA LYS A 663 -23.00 -1.71 19.73
C LYS A 663 -21.97 -1.14 20.69
N ASN A 664 -22.38 -0.13 21.46
CA ASN A 664 -21.60 0.47 22.56
C ASN A 664 -20.20 0.93 22.13
N ASN A 665 -20.05 1.40 20.89
CA ASN A 665 -18.79 1.96 20.41
C ASN A 665 -18.77 3.48 20.67
N ARG A 666 -17.60 4.01 21.02
CA ARG A 666 -17.41 5.44 21.31
C ARG A 666 -16.61 6.09 20.20
N ILE A 667 -17.28 6.83 19.34
CA ILE A 667 -16.65 7.48 18.18
C ILE A 667 -16.54 8.98 18.41
N VAL A 668 -15.35 9.50 18.14
CA VAL A 668 -14.97 10.90 18.40
C VAL A 668 -14.23 11.42 17.17
N GLU A 669 -14.49 12.67 16.79
CA GLU A 669 -13.71 13.30 15.71
C GLU A 669 -12.26 13.50 16.16
N PRO A 670 -11.28 13.37 15.24
CA PRO A 670 -9.91 13.76 15.50
C PRO A 670 -9.80 15.18 16.05
N PHE A 671 -8.88 15.40 17.00
CA PHE A 671 -8.59 16.73 17.56
C PHE A 671 -9.79 17.43 18.23
N GLN A 672 -10.81 16.69 18.66
CA GLN A 672 -11.86 17.25 19.52
C GLN A 672 -11.31 17.58 20.92
N PRO A 673 -11.56 18.80 21.44
CA PRO A 673 -11.14 19.17 22.78
C PRO A 673 -11.84 18.32 23.86
N LEU A 674 -11.11 18.03 24.95
CA LEU A 674 -11.56 17.13 26.04
C LEU A 674 -12.81 17.62 26.78
N ASP A 675 -13.11 18.91 26.69
CA ASP A 675 -14.28 19.55 27.31
C ASP A 675 -15.58 19.37 26.48
N GLY A 676 -15.49 18.76 25.30
CA GLY A 676 -16.62 18.55 24.39
C GLY A 676 -17.07 19.82 23.64
N SER A 677 -16.26 20.89 23.66
CA SER A 677 -16.50 22.08 22.85
C SER A 677 -16.27 21.80 21.35
N VAL A 678 -16.84 22.65 20.48
CA VAL A 678 -16.77 22.48 19.02
C VAL A 678 -15.31 22.66 18.58
N SER A 679 -14.70 21.60 18.04
CA SER A 679 -13.35 21.67 17.46
C SER A 679 -13.33 22.63 16.28
N ASN A 680 -12.25 23.41 16.17
CA ASN A 680 -12.01 24.26 15.00
C ASN A 680 -11.71 23.42 13.75
N LEU A 681 -11.31 22.16 13.94
CA LEU A 681 -10.96 21.20 12.90
C LEU A 681 -12.12 20.21 12.67
N ASN A 682 -13.19 20.67 12.03
CA ASN A 682 -14.27 19.79 11.55
C ASN A 682 -14.14 19.57 10.03
N PRO A 683 -13.98 18.34 9.50
CA PRO A 683 -13.65 18.15 8.10
C PRO A 683 -14.89 18.34 7.23
N ARG A 684 -14.70 18.77 5.98
CA ARG A 684 -15.82 18.97 5.06
C ARG A 684 -16.09 17.76 4.17
N SER A 685 -15.06 16.96 3.94
CA SER A 685 -15.08 15.72 3.14
C SER A 685 -15.28 14.46 3.97
N ARG A 686 -15.20 14.56 5.31
CA ARG A 686 -15.16 13.41 6.23
C ARG A 686 -16.07 13.64 7.43
N VAL A 687 -16.48 12.54 8.06
CA VAL A 687 -17.16 12.49 9.36
C VAL A 687 -16.71 11.27 10.17
N ALA A 688 -16.69 11.39 11.49
CA ALA A 688 -16.53 10.30 12.45
C ALA A 688 -17.89 9.70 12.81
N ALA A 689 -18.08 8.44 12.46
CA ALA A 689 -19.27 7.66 12.81
C ALA A 689 -18.91 6.18 12.94
N PRO A 690 -19.68 5.37 13.70
CA PRO A 690 -19.47 3.93 13.78
C PRO A 690 -19.46 3.27 12.40
N VAL A 691 -20.42 3.61 11.54
CA VAL A 691 -20.46 3.11 10.16
C VAL A 691 -20.28 4.26 9.18
N VAL A 692 -19.27 4.17 8.34
CA VAL A 692 -18.89 5.18 7.36
C VAL A 692 -18.95 4.57 5.95
N ILE A 693 -19.57 5.29 5.03
CA ILE A 693 -19.81 4.83 3.66
C ILE A 693 -19.29 5.86 2.66
N GLY A 694 -18.33 5.47 1.82
CA GLY A 694 -17.67 6.34 0.85
C GLY A 694 -18.05 6.09 -0.62
N SER A 695 -18.93 5.13 -0.92
CA SER A 695 -19.31 4.82 -2.30
C SER A 695 -20.76 4.34 -2.41
N SER A 696 -21.40 4.57 -3.57
CA SER A 696 -22.82 4.25 -3.77
C SER A 696 -23.10 2.77 -4.05
N ASN A 697 -22.06 2.00 -4.36
CA ASN A 697 -22.09 0.55 -4.54
C ASN A 697 -21.90 -0.24 -3.22
N VAL A 698 -21.89 0.46 -2.09
CA VAL A 698 -21.94 -0.12 -0.75
C VAL A 698 -23.38 -0.05 -0.23
N GLU A 699 -23.92 -1.20 0.16
CA GLU A 699 -25.25 -1.30 0.76
C GLU A 699 -25.17 -1.71 2.22
N VAL A 700 -25.83 -0.94 3.10
CA VAL A 700 -25.96 -1.23 4.52
C VAL A 700 -27.37 -1.71 4.80
N TYR A 701 -27.53 -3.01 5.03
CA TYR A 701 -28.84 -3.65 5.05
C TYR A 701 -29.05 -4.58 6.25
N ARG A 702 -30.12 -4.42 7.02
CA ARG A 702 -30.46 -5.34 8.14
C ARG A 702 -29.36 -5.49 9.19
N ASN A 703 -28.83 -4.39 9.70
CA ASN A 703 -27.86 -4.36 10.81
C ASN A 703 -28.51 -3.82 12.09
N ILE A 704 -27.89 -4.13 13.24
CA ILE A 704 -28.24 -3.51 14.51
C ILE A 704 -27.11 -2.55 14.90
N ILE A 705 -27.39 -1.26 14.79
CA ILE A 705 -26.44 -0.17 15.04
C ILE A 705 -27.00 0.67 16.20
N GLU A 706 -26.29 0.68 17.33
CA GLU A 706 -26.74 1.33 18.57
C GLU A 706 -25.54 1.74 19.42
N ASN A 707 -25.15 3.01 19.33
CA ASN A 707 -23.93 3.53 19.94
C ASN A 707 -24.22 4.84 20.67
N PRO A 708 -24.74 4.78 21.92
CA PRO A 708 -25.22 5.96 22.64
C PRO A 708 -24.16 7.04 22.86
N ASP A 709 -22.90 6.64 23.03
CA ASP A 709 -21.76 7.55 23.24
C ASP A 709 -21.23 8.20 21.96
N SER A 710 -21.79 7.85 20.80
CA SER A 710 -21.46 8.44 19.50
C SER A 710 -22.51 9.49 19.10
N GLN A 711 -22.05 10.59 18.49
CA GLN A 711 -22.93 11.65 17.96
C GLN A 711 -23.77 11.14 16.79
N TYR A 712 -23.14 10.39 15.87
CA TYR A 712 -23.76 9.81 14.68
C TYR A 712 -23.68 8.28 14.71
N GLU A 713 -24.61 7.60 14.04
CA GLU A 713 -24.59 6.15 13.81
C GLU A 713 -24.04 5.82 12.42
N ILE A 714 -24.44 6.60 11.40
CA ILE A 714 -24.01 6.45 10.01
C ILE A 714 -23.53 7.80 9.46
N GLY A 715 -22.39 7.78 8.75
CA GLY A 715 -21.82 8.93 8.06
C GLY A 715 -21.50 8.65 6.58
N SER A 716 -21.74 9.64 5.71
CA SER A 716 -21.35 9.61 4.31
C SER A 716 -19.97 10.26 4.10
N HIS A 717 -19.07 9.58 3.38
CA HIS A 717 -17.81 10.13 2.83
C HIS A 717 -17.86 10.26 1.30
N LEU A 718 -19.01 9.95 0.67
CA LEU A 718 -19.16 10.04 -0.78
C LEU A 718 -19.42 11.49 -1.19
N GLU A 719 -18.45 12.14 -1.81
CA GLU A 719 -18.53 13.54 -2.28
C GLU A 719 -19.29 13.71 -3.60
N ASP A 720 -20.41 13.00 -3.77
CA ASP A 720 -21.27 13.10 -4.96
C ASP A 720 -22.75 13.21 -4.54
N GLN A 721 -23.27 14.44 -4.57
CA GLN A 721 -24.66 14.74 -4.21
C GLN A 721 -25.72 14.11 -5.13
N SER A 722 -25.33 13.66 -6.34
CA SER A 722 -26.25 13.01 -7.28
C SER A 722 -26.53 11.55 -6.91
N LYS A 723 -25.65 10.96 -6.09
CA LYS A 723 -25.72 9.57 -5.68
C LYS A 723 -26.48 9.44 -4.35
N ILE A 724 -27.05 8.25 -4.17
CA ILE A 724 -27.78 7.88 -2.96
C ILE A 724 -27.11 6.63 -2.39
N ILE A 725 -26.90 6.63 -1.08
CA ILE A 725 -26.41 5.49 -0.31
C ILE A 725 -27.60 4.76 0.29
N ASN A 726 -27.70 3.46 0.05
CA ASN A 726 -28.76 2.62 0.58
C ASN A 726 -28.41 2.11 1.98
N ALA A 727 -29.12 2.59 3.00
CA ALA A 727 -28.98 2.21 4.41
C ALA A 727 -30.31 1.74 5.01
N THR A 728 -31.09 0.97 4.24
CA THR A 728 -32.44 0.53 4.62
C THR A 728 -32.46 -0.73 5.51
N TYR A 729 -33.57 -0.92 6.21
CA TYR A 729 -33.86 -2.03 7.11
C TYR A 729 -32.88 -2.15 8.29
N ASN A 730 -32.26 -1.07 8.75
CA ASN A 730 -31.36 -1.09 9.90
C ASN A 730 -32.08 -0.64 11.18
N TRP A 731 -31.62 -1.11 12.34
CA TRP A 731 -31.91 -0.47 13.64
C TRP A 731 -30.84 0.60 13.88
N LEU A 732 -31.26 1.83 14.16
CA LEU A 732 -30.39 3.02 14.28
C LEU A 732 -30.56 3.70 15.65
N GLY A 733 -30.66 2.90 16.71
CA GLY A 733 -30.74 3.36 18.11
C GLY A 733 -32.13 3.82 18.59
N SER A 734 -33.06 4.16 17.70
CA SER A 734 -34.41 4.63 18.07
C SER A 734 -35.49 4.10 17.13
N SER A 735 -36.74 4.07 17.59
CA SER A 735 -37.93 3.80 16.75
C SER A 735 -38.54 5.07 16.15
N SER A 736 -38.05 6.26 16.52
CA SER A 736 -38.50 7.57 16.00
C SER A 736 -37.57 8.03 14.88
N ASP A 737 -38.14 8.35 13.72
CA ASP A 737 -37.41 8.87 12.56
C ASP A 737 -36.77 10.24 12.81
N GLN A 738 -37.36 11.10 13.63
CA GLN A 738 -36.75 12.37 14.06
C GLN A 738 -35.42 12.15 14.79
N MET A 739 -35.37 11.23 15.75
CA MET A 739 -34.13 10.93 16.49
C MET A 739 -33.07 10.31 15.59
N ILE A 740 -33.48 9.46 14.64
CA ILE A 740 -32.58 8.85 13.66
C ILE A 740 -31.98 9.91 12.74
N TYR A 741 -32.80 10.85 12.25
CA TYR A 741 -32.36 11.93 11.36
C TYR A 741 -31.21 12.75 11.98
N HIS A 742 -31.28 13.07 13.27
CA HIS A 742 -30.20 13.80 13.96
C HIS A 742 -28.93 12.96 14.22
N ARG A 743 -29.01 11.64 14.08
CA ARG A 743 -27.89 10.69 14.25
C ARG A 743 -27.31 10.20 12.92
N ILE A 744 -27.73 10.75 11.78
CA ILE A 744 -27.15 10.45 10.46
C ILE A 744 -26.45 11.71 9.95
N PHE A 745 -25.23 11.56 9.46
CA PHE A 745 -24.49 12.64 8.81
C PHE A 745 -24.40 12.41 7.30
N HIS A 746 -25.02 13.30 6.51
CA HIS A 746 -25.19 13.12 5.07
C HIS A 746 -25.42 14.48 4.36
N ARG A 747 -25.92 14.43 3.12
CA ARG A 747 -26.23 15.60 2.28
C ARG A 747 -26.94 16.78 2.99
N TYR A 748 -27.86 16.51 3.91
CA TYR A 748 -28.59 17.58 4.63
C TYR A 748 -27.72 18.33 5.64
N ASP A 749 -26.60 17.75 6.06
CA ASP A 749 -25.62 18.37 6.95
C ASP A 749 -24.51 19.06 6.14
N ARG A 750 -24.09 18.44 5.03
CA ARG A 750 -23.05 18.92 4.11
C ARG A 750 -23.46 18.76 2.65
N TYR A 751 -23.52 19.86 1.90
CA TYR A 751 -24.08 19.87 0.54
C TYR A 751 -23.28 19.04 -0.49
N ASN A 752 -22.00 18.76 -0.23
CA ASN A 752 -21.13 17.97 -1.12
C ASN A 752 -21.35 16.46 -0.97
N LEU A 753 -21.96 16.00 0.12
CA LEU A 753 -22.10 14.57 0.40
C LEU A 753 -23.32 13.96 -0.27
N ALA A 754 -23.26 12.65 -0.50
CA ALA A 754 -24.40 11.85 -0.94
C ALA A 754 -25.49 11.73 0.14
N LYS A 755 -26.75 11.58 -0.30
CA LYS A 755 -27.89 11.34 0.60
C LYS A 755 -27.86 9.89 1.10
N VAL A 756 -28.02 9.69 2.40
CA VAL A 756 -28.21 8.37 2.99
C VAL A 756 -29.71 8.09 3.11
N SER A 757 -30.19 7.05 2.44
CA SER A 757 -31.58 6.60 2.50
C SER A 757 -31.72 5.51 3.57
N PHE A 758 -32.42 5.82 4.67
CA PHE A 758 -32.57 4.89 5.80
C PHE A 758 -33.98 4.33 5.99
N VAL A 759 -34.96 4.77 5.20
CA VAL A 759 -36.37 4.31 5.27
C VAL A 759 -36.60 3.26 4.19
N PRO A 760 -37.18 2.08 4.50
CA PRO A 760 -37.73 1.65 5.80
C PRO A 760 -36.63 1.31 6.83
N PHE A 761 -36.93 1.41 8.13
CA PHE A 761 -36.01 1.04 9.23
C PHE A 761 -36.66 0.08 10.25
N LEU A 762 -35.86 -0.62 11.05
CA LEU A 762 -36.35 -1.55 12.08
C LEU A 762 -36.85 -0.79 13.32
N ILE A 763 -37.90 -1.28 13.96
CA ILE A 763 -38.48 -0.64 15.17
C ILE A 763 -38.05 -1.30 16.49
N HIS A 764 -37.27 -2.38 16.45
CA HIS A 764 -36.70 -3.01 17.64
C HIS A 764 -35.34 -3.64 17.35
N ASN A 765 -34.48 -3.72 18.36
CA ASN A 765 -33.09 -4.20 18.28
C ASN A 765 -32.89 -5.69 18.64
N SER A 766 -33.95 -6.50 18.68
CA SER A 766 -33.85 -7.90 19.17
C SER A 766 -33.02 -8.76 18.23
N HIS A 767 -33.29 -8.62 16.93
CA HIS A 767 -32.72 -9.47 15.91
C HIS A 767 -32.81 -8.79 14.53
N PRO A 768 -31.74 -8.86 13.71
CA PRO A 768 -31.72 -8.19 12.40
C PRO A 768 -32.72 -8.75 11.38
N LEU A 769 -33.23 -9.97 11.60
CA LEU A 769 -34.24 -10.61 10.74
C LEU A 769 -35.69 -10.36 11.19
N THR A 770 -35.93 -9.44 12.13
CA THR A 770 -37.29 -9.09 12.52
C THR A 770 -38.08 -8.51 11.35
N THR A 771 -39.37 -8.84 11.25
CA THR A 771 -40.28 -8.34 10.22
C THR A 771 -40.90 -6.98 10.58
N LYS A 772 -40.72 -6.52 11.82
CA LYS A 772 -41.29 -5.26 12.30
C LYS A 772 -40.44 -4.08 11.80
N ILE A 773 -41.01 -3.30 10.87
CA ILE A 773 -40.39 -2.13 10.25
C ILE A 773 -41.32 -0.92 10.29
N ASN A 774 -40.74 0.27 10.19
CA ASN A 774 -41.48 1.49 9.85
C ASN A 774 -41.21 1.83 8.37
N PRO A 775 -42.24 1.78 7.50
CA PRO A 775 -42.08 2.03 6.07
C PRO A 775 -42.14 3.50 5.67
N ASN A 776 -42.63 4.40 6.53
CA ASN A 776 -42.95 5.77 6.15
C ASN A 776 -42.08 6.78 6.89
N GLN A 777 -41.62 7.82 6.17
CA GLN A 777 -40.98 8.99 6.76
C GLN A 777 -42.08 9.98 7.22
N LEU A 778 -42.12 10.31 8.50
CA LEU A 778 -43.07 11.24 9.10
C LEU A 778 -42.43 12.59 9.44
N TYR A 779 -41.11 12.61 9.67
CA TYR A 779 -40.35 13.80 9.99
C TYR A 779 -39.83 14.53 8.75
N ILE A 780 -40.20 15.80 8.64
CA ILE A 780 -39.73 16.73 7.61
C ILE A 780 -38.79 17.75 8.27
N PRO A 781 -37.50 17.80 7.90
CA PRO A 781 -36.56 18.77 8.41
C PRO A 781 -37.01 20.19 8.04
N LYS A 782 -36.98 21.12 9.01
CA LYS A 782 -37.27 22.54 8.79
C LYS A 782 -35.97 23.34 8.77
N PHE A 783 -35.87 24.32 7.88
CA PHE A 783 -34.70 25.20 7.75
C PHE A 783 -34.50 26.11 8.98
N SER A 784 -35.59 26.66 9.50
CA SER A 784 -35.63 27.46 10.72
C SER A 784 -36.76 26.96 11.62
N THR A 785 -36.49 26.89 12.93
CA THR A 785 -37.50 26.54 13.94
C THR A 785 -37.95 27.81 14.66
N SER A 786 -39.26 28.02 14.78
CA SER A 786 -39.82 29.23 15.39
C SER A 786 -39.29 29.46 16.81
N GLY A 787 -38.58 30.58 17.04
CA GLY A 787 -38.01 30.95 18.33
C GLY A 787 -36.58 30.43 18.61
N SER A 788 -35.92 29.82 17.63
CA SER A 788 -34.51 29.40 17.68
C SER A 788 -33.62 30.37 16.89
N ASP A 789 -32.42 30.64 17.39
CA ASP A 789 -31.33 31.37 16.72
C ASP A 789 -30.48 30.47 15.80
N LYS A 790 -30.84 29.19 15.69
CA LYS A 790 -30.14 28.19 14.86
C LYS A 790 -30.83 27.97 13.53
N VAL A 791 -30.04 28.00 12.45
CA VAL A 791 -30.50 27.80 11.06
C VAL A 791 -29.58 26.83 10.32
N GLY A 792 -30.09 26.21 9.25
CA GLY A 792 -29.29 25.35 8.37
C GLY A 792 -30.10 24.23 7.73
N GLY A 793 -29.54 23.61 6.67
CA GLY A 793 -30.19 22.54 5.92
C GLY A 793 -30.65 22.96 4.52
N GLU A 794 -31.53 22.15 3.94
CA GLU A 794 -31.99 22.28 2.55
C GLU A 794 -33.29 23.11 2.47
N ILE A 795 -33.37 23.99 1.47
CA ILE A 795 -34.52 24.87 1.19
C ILE A 795 -35.09 24.52 -0.19
N GLU A 796 -36.32 23.99 -0.22
CA GLU A 796 -37.04 23.66 -1.47
C GLU A 796 -38.12 24.70 -1.85
N GLY A 797 -38.58 25.51 -0.89
CA GLY A 797 -39.60 26.55 -1.08
C GLY A 797 -39.09 27.97 -0.84
N GLU A 798 -39.96 28.88 -0.38
CA GLU A 798 -39.59 30.24 0.02
C GLU A 798 -39.44 30.34 1.54
N GLU A 799 -38.25 30.76 1.99
CA GLU A 799 -37.92 30.98 3.40
C GLU A 799 -37.39 32.42 3.58
N THR A 800 -37.77 33.07 4.69
CA THR A 800 -37.35 34.45 4.99
C THR A 800 -36.72 34.51 6.38
N LEU A 801 -35.49 35.03 6.47
CA LEU A 801 -34.80 35.29 7.74
C LEU A 801 -35.03 36.74 8.15
N SER A 802 -35.72 36.92 9.29
CA SER A 802 -35.96 38.22 9.88
C SER A 802 -34.73 38.74 10.63
N LYS A 803 -34.68 40.06 10.86
CA LYS A 803 -33.59 40.74 11.60
C LYS A 803 -33.19 40.00 12.88
N GLY A 804 -31.93 39.59 12.98
CA GLY A 804 -31.40 38.83 14.10
C GLY A 804 -30.01 38.26 13.83
N GLU A 805 -29.40 37.73 14.88
CA GLU A 805 -28.14 36.99 14.80
C GLU A 805 -28.44 35.50 14.81
N TYR A 806 -27.96 34.77 13.80
CA TYR A 806 -28.20 33.35 13.67
C TYR A 806 -26.88 32.56 13.61
N THR A 807 -26.86 31.42 14.29
CA THR A 807 -25.78 30.44 14.19
C THR A 807 -26.16 29.37 13.17
N VAL A 808 -25.29 29.15 12.19
CA VAL A 808 -25.49 28.13 11.17
C VAL A 808 -24.98 26.79 11.68
N GLU A 809 -25.85 25.80 11.88
CA GLU A 809 -25.45 24.47 12.41
C GLU A 809 -25.14 23.45 11.30
N ARG A 810 -25.75 23.63 10.13
CA ARG A 810 -25.60 22.76 8.94
C ARG A 810 -25.43 23.61 7.71
N ASP A 811 -24.84 23.05 6.65
CA ASP A 811 -24.72 23.78 5.40
C ASP A 811 -26.08 24.29 4.91
N ILE A 812 -26.11 25.54 4.46
CA ILE A 812 -27.30 26.12 3.86
C ILE A 812 -27.32 25.73 2.38
N THR A 813 -28.34 24.97 1.96
CA THR A 813 -28.46 24.52 0.57
C THR A 813 -29.78 25.00 -0.03
N ILE A 814 -29.71 25.95 -0.95
CA ILE A 814 -30.89 26.43 -1.70
C ILE A 814 -31.03 25.57 -2.95
N ARG A 815 -32.11 24.79 -3.06
CA ARG A 815 -32.35 23.93 -4.22
C ARG A 815 -32.85 24.73 -5.42
N PRO A 816 -32.72 24.20 -6.65
CA PRO A 816 -33.36 24.80 -7.82
C PRO A 816 -34.86 25.00 -7.57
N GLY A 817 -35.39 26.20 -7.84
CA GLY A 817 -36.77 26.59 -7.53
C GLY A 817 -37.02 27.06 -6.08
N GLY A 818 -36.07 26.86 -5.16
CA GLY A 818 -36.11 27.40 -3.81
C GLY A 818 -35.60 28.85 -3.74
N LYS A 819 -36.15 29.64 -2.81
CA LYS A 819 -35.82 31.05 -2.63
C LYS A 819 -35.54 31.36 -1.15
N LEU A 820 -34.36 31.90 -0.86
CA LEU A 820 -34.01 32.41 0.48
C LEU A 820 -33.94 33.94 0.44
N THR A 821 -34.76 34.59 1.27
CA THR A 821 -34.77 36.04 1.44
C THR A 821 -34.14 36.40 2.80
N ILE A 822 -33.12 37.25 2.80
CA ILE A 822 -32.44 37.70 4.02
C ILE A 822 -32.75 39.18 4.23
N GLU A 823 -33.44 39.50 5.34
CA GLU A 823 -33.79 40.88 5.68
C GLU A 823 -32.58 41.69 6.17
N PRO A 824 -32.62 43.04 6.06
CA PRO A 824 -31.60 43.91 6.64
C PRO A 824 -31.43 43.72 8.15
N GLY A 825 -30.18 43.69 8.62
CA GLY A 825 -29.81 43.51 10.03
C GLY A 825 -29.62 42.05 10.43
N VAL A 826 -29.50 41.12 9.47
CA VAL A 826 -29.20 39.71 9.72
C VAL A 826 -27.69 39.47 9.74
N THR A 827 -27.22 38.78 10.77
CA THR A 827 -25.83 38.28 10.87
C THR A 827 -25.85 36.76 10.91
N LEU A 828 -25.22 36.11 9.94
CA LEU A 828 -25.02 34.66 9.92
C LEU A 828 -23.60 34.34 10.40
N ARG A 829 -23.50 33.62 11.52
CA ARG A 829 -22.24 33.09 12.03
C ARG A 829 -22.06 31.64 11.62
N PHE A 830 -21.05 31.39 10.80
CA PHE A 830 -20.67 30.07 10.34
C PHE A 830 -19.56 29.51 11.24
N PRO A 831 -19.74 28.33 11.85
CA PRO A 831 -18.63 27.56 12.40
C PRO A 831 -17.64 27.14 11.28
N PRO A 832 -16.41 26.73 11.64
CA PRO A 832 -15.43 26.23 10.68
C PRO A 832 -15.98 25.13 9.77
N SER A 833 -15.54 25.12 8.51
CA SER A 833 -15.96 24.17 7.44
C SER A 833 -17.42 24.17 7.00
N ILE A 834 -18.31 24.89 7.69
CA ILE A 834 -19.71 25.07 7.27
C ILE A 834 -19.76 26.02 6.08
N GLY A 835 -20.62 25.74 5.11
CA GLY A 835 -20.73 26.53 3.88
C GLY A 835 -22.16 26.78 3.44
N MET A 836 -22.28 27.57 2.37
CA MET A 836 -23.55 27.85 1.71
C MET A 836 -23.47 27.48 0.23
N MET A 837 -24.44 26.72 -0.26
CA MET A 837 -24.60 26.35 -1.66
C MET A 837 -25.92 26.92 -2.20
N VAL A 838 -25.81 27.78 -3.20
CA VAL A 838 -26.96 28.41 -3.88
C VAL A 838 -27.17 27.71 -5.21
N GLY A 839 -28.20 26.87 -5.31
CA GLY A 839 -28.67 26.28 -6.55
C GLY A 839 -30.01 26.82 -7.05
N GLY A 840 -30.73 27.59 -6.23
CA GLY A 840 -31.93 28.36 -6.60
C GLY A 840 -31.67 29.86 -6.56
N ARG A 841 -32.51 30.63 -5.86
CA ARG A 841 -32.42 32.09 -5.77
C ARG A 841 -32.10 32.58 -4.36
N LEU A 842 -31.11 33.47 -4.23
CA LEU A 842 -30.77 34.16 -2.98
C LEU A 842 -31.06 35.66 -3.12
N GLU A 843 -31.95 36.20 -2.30
CA GLU A 843 -32.23 37.64 -2.24
C GLU A 843 -31.72 38.20 -0.91
N ALA A 844 -30.65 39.01 -0.96
CA ALA A 844 -30.08 39.66 0.21
C ALA A 844 -29.89 41.15 -0.10
N ARG A 845 -30.90 41.95 0.23
CA ARG A 845 -30.92 43.39 -0.06
C ARG A 845 -30.79 44.20 1.23
N GLY A 846 -29.57 44.63 1.55
CA GLY A 846 -29.30 45.53 2.66
C GLY A 846 -29.71 46.99 2.38
N ILE A 847 -29.76 47.81 3.43
CA ILE A 847 -30.11 49.24 3.33
C ILE A 847 -28.83 50.10 3.33
N GLU A 848 -27.84 49.71 4.13
CA GLU A 848 -26.54 50.37 4.33
C GLU A 848 -25.39 49.33 4.27
N PRO A 849 -24.13 49.73 4.02
CA PRO A 849 -22.99 48.82 4.08
C PRO A 849 -22.95 48.00 5.38
N ASP A 850 -22.61 46.71 5.29
CA ASP A 850 -22.60 45.77 6.43
C ASP A 850 -24.01 45.48 7.03
N SER A 851 -25.12 45.83 6.34
CA SER A 851 -26.49 45.46 6.77
C SER A 851 -26.73 43.96 6.85
N ILE A 852 -26.01 43.16 6.07
CA ILE A 852 -26.06 41.70 6.10
C ILE A 852 -24.62 41.21 6.20
N GLN A 853 -24.31 40.43 7.24
CA GLN A 853 -22.96 39.94 7.50
C GLN A 853 -22.89 38.41 7.51
N PHE A 854 -21.96 37.86 6.74
CA PHE A 854 -21.55 36.47 6.79
C PHE A 854 -20.12 36.40 7.35
N THR A 855 -19.99 35.84 8.54
CA THR A 855 -18.71 35.83 9.28
C THR A 855 -18.48 34.52 10.02
N LEU A 856 -17.24 34.28 10.45
CA LEU A 856 -16.86 33.12 11.24
C LEU A 856 -17.40 33.23 12.69
N LYS A 857 -17.72 32.10 13.31
CA LYS A 857 -18.09 32.03 14.73
C LYS A 857 -16.84 32.13 15.62
N GLU A 858 -16.66 33.25 16.32
CA GLU A 858 -15.46 33.61 17.10
C GLU A 858 -15.37 33.00 18.51
N ASN A 859 -15.71 31.72 18.74
CA ASN A 859 -15.49 31.11 20.06
C ASN A 859 -13.98 30.91 20.33
N ILE A 860 -13.28 31.99 20.69
CA ILE A 860 -11.87 32.04 21.05
C ILE A 860 -11.80 31.91 22.58
N VAL A 861 -11.66 30.68 23.08
CA VAL A 861 -11.10 30.45 24.41
C VAL A 861 -9.69 29.97 24.20
N HIS A 862 -8.75 30.90 24.04
CA HIS A 862 -7.37 30.60 24.43
C HIS A 862 -7.32 30.66 25.97
N PRO A 863 -6.75 29.66 26.66
CA PRO A 863 -6.45 29.83 28.07
C PRO A 863 -5.54 31.08 28.24
N PRO A 864 -5.66 31.82 29.35
CA PRO A 864 -4.89 33.04 29.54
C PRO A 864 -3.40 32.67 29.66
N GLU A 865 -2.59 33.04 28.68
CA GLU A 865 -1.13 33.14 28.83
C GLU A 865 -0.83 34.35 29.74
N ASN A 866 -0.89 34.11 31.05
CA ASN A 866 -0.02 34.82 31.98
C ASN A 866 1.38 34.24 31.77
N ASP A 867 2.13 34.75 30.80
CA ASP A 867 3.58 34.81 30.87
C ASP A 867 4.06 35.97 29.98
N THR A 868 4.42 37.04 30.67
CA THR A 868 5.08 38.24 30.15
C THR A 868 6.42 37.86 29.52
N TYR A 869 6.51 37.92 28.19
CA TYR A 869 7.79 38.09 27.52
C TYR A 869 8.00 39.58 27.24
N GLU A 870 8.85 40.19 28.08
CA GLU A 870 9.36 41.54 27.92
C GLU A 870 10.07 41.68 26.57
N THR A 871 9.50 42.49 25.68
CA THR A 871 10.24 43.07 24.57
C THR A 871 10.86 44.39 25.04
N GLU A 872 12.16 44.37 25.33
CA GLU A 872 12.95 45.60 25.47
C GLU A 872 13.03 46.29 24.09
N ALA A 873 12.13 47.23 23.85
CA ALA A 873 12.23 48.19 22.76
C ALA A 873 13.06 49.40 23.22
N LEU A 874 14.17 49.65 22.51
CA LEU A 874 14.98 50.86 22.64
C LEU A 874 14.13 52.11 22.41
N ILE A 875 14.13 53.01 23.40
CA ILE A 875 13.47 54.31 23.38
C ILE A 875 14.22 55.25 22.41
N VAL A 876 13.52 55.72 21.38
CA VAL A 876 13.83 56.97 20.70
C VAL A 876 12.57 57.84 20.78
N GLU A 877 12.67 58.93 21.52
CA GLU A 877 11.63 59.94 21.68
C GLU A 877 11.40 60.71 20.37
N SER A 878 10.14 60.82 19.95
CA SER A 878 9.53 62.11 19.57
C SER A 878 8.05 61.92 19.21
N ASP A 879 7.22 62.80 19.78
CA ASP A 879 5.77 62.94 19.63
C ASP A 879 5.25 62.86 18.19
N THR A 880 4.17 62.08 17.96
CA THR A 880 2.85 62.53 17.46
C THR A 880 2.00 61.37 16.90
N GLU A 881 0.70 61.48 17.15
CA GLU A 881 -0.47 60.76 16.61
C GLU A 881 -0.66 59.26 16.95
N VAL A 882 -1.70 59.03 17.76
CA VAL A 882 -2.31 57.71 18.01
C VAL A 882 -2.96 57.22 16.72
N VAL A 883 -2.24 56.38 15.98
CA VAL A 883 -2.82 55.52 14.94
C VAL A 883 -3.30 54.25 15.63
N GLN A 884 -4.63 54.04 15.66
CA GLN A 884 -5.19 52.71 15.92
C GLN A 884 -4.70 51.77 14.82
N LEU A 885 -3.71 50.94 15.14
CA LEU A 885 -3.31 49.80 14.32
C LEU A 885 -4.43 48.75 14.36
N GLU A 886 -5.30 48.77 13.36
CA GLU A 886 -6.04 47.57 12.95
C GLU A 886 -5.06 46.40 12.80
N PRO A 887 -5.42 45.15 13.13
CA PRO A 887 -4.51 44.02 12.99
C PRO A 887 -4.20 43.81 11.50
N LYS A 888 -3.02 44.30 11.08
CA LYS A 888 -2.46 44.07 9.76
C LYS A 888 -2.04 42.61 9.64
N SER A 889 -2.63 41.93 8.66
CA SER A 889 -2.31 40.58 8.18
C SER A 889 -2.81 39.41 9.03
N PRO A 890 -3.27 38.31 8.39
CA PRO A 890 -3.54 37.06 9.10
C PRO A 890 -2.27 36.66 9.85
N ILE A 891 -2.40 36.29 11.13
CA ILE A 891 -1.28 35.80 11.95
C ILE A 891 -0.76 34.53 11.26
N ARG A 892 0.32 34.67 10.50
CA ARG A 892 1.04 33.56 9.90
C ARG A 892 1.86 32.93 11.03
N LEU A 893 1.51 31.72 11.41
CA LEU A 893 2.28 30.96 12.39
C LEU A 893 3.37 30.22 11.64
N LEU A 894 4.54 30.84 11.59
CA LEU A 894 5.74 30.35 10.94
C LEU A 894 6.80 30.09 12.00
N GLY A 895 7.50 28.97 11.89
CA GLY A 895 8.54 28.65 12.86
C GLY A 895 9.26 27.34 12.61
N ARG A 896 10.34 27.15 13.38
CA ARG A 896 11.06 25.90 13.51
C ARG A 896 10.19 24.89 14.26
N LEU A 897 10.04 23.68 13.73
CA LEU A 897 9.26 22.64 14.37
C LEU A 897 10.01 22.08 15.58
N GLN A 898 9.43 22.26 16.77
CA GLN A 898 9.86 21.61 18.00
C GLN A 898 8.80 20.61 18.48
N VAL A 899 9.25 19.44 18.91
CA VAL A 899 8.39 18.38 19.44
C VAL A 899 8.88 17.98 20.83
N LYS A 900 7.96 17.58 21.70
CA LYS A 900 8.28 17.11 23.05
C LYS A 900 8.17 15.59 23.10
N VAL A 901 9.31 14.90 23.14
CA VAL A 901 9.37 13.43 23.22
C VAL A 901 10.03 13.06 24.55
N ASN A 902 9.42 12.13 25.30
CA ASN A 902 9.93 11.68 26.60
C ASN A 902 10.21 12.82 27.62
N GLY A 903 9.45 13.91 27.55
CA GLY A 903 9.59 15.06 28.45
C GLY A 903 10.64 16.09 28.02
N GLN A 904 11.41 15.86 26.96
CA GLN A 904 12.42 16.78 26.43
C GLN A 904 11.95 17.43 25.12
N TRP A 905 12.22 18.72 24.96
CA TRP A 905 11.99 19.46 23.72
C TRP A 905 13.19 19.31 22.78
N GLY A 906 12.92 19.15 21.50
CA GLY A 906 13.95 19.10 20.45
C GLY A 906 13.36 19.34 19.07
N THR A 907 14.23 19.49 18.08
CA THR A 907 13.85 19.80 16.69
C THR A 907 13.69 18.53 15.85
N VAL A 908 13.11 18.66 14.65
CA VAL A 908 12.87 17.55 13.72
C VAL A 908 13.67 17.77 12.44
N CYS A 909 14.38 16.73 11.99
CA CYS A 909 15.15 16.72 10.75
C CYS A 909 14.23 16.57 9.53
N ASN A 910 14.55 17.26 8.43
CA ASN A 910 13.75 17.31 7.20
C ASN A 910 13.86 16.06 6.32
N TYR A 911 14.74 15.10 6.65
CA TYR A 911 14.80 13.82 5.92
C TYR A 911 13.46 13.08 6.01
N GLY A 912 12.98 12.61 4.86
CA GLY A 912 11.69 11.92 4.74
C GLY A 912 10.46 12.80 5.06
N TRP A 913 10.63 14.12 5.22
CA TRP A 913 9.53 15.00 5.58
C TRP A 913 8.57 15.23 4.42
N THR A 914 7.27 15.01 4.65
CA THR A 914 6.24 15.15 3.64
C THR A 914 5.23 16.24 4.01
N ILE A 915 4.46 16.68 3.01
CA ILE A 915 3.30 17.56 3.23
C ILE A 915 2.26 16.95 4.19
N GLN A 916 2.14 15.62 4.23
CA GLN A 916 1.22 14.91 5.12
C GLN A 916 1.66 15.08 6.58
N ASN A 917 2.96 14.96 6.87
CA ASN A 917 3.50 15.20 8.21
C ASN A 917 3.26 16.66 8.64
N ALA A 918 3.53 17.62 7.74
CA ALA A 918 3.30 19.03 8.02
C ALA A 918 1.81 19.32 8.27
N ALA A 919 0.90 18.67 7.54
CA ALA A 919 -0.53 18.84 7.72
C ALA A 919 -0.98 18.33 9.08
N LEU A 920 -0.48 17.16 9.49
CA LEU A 920 -0.72 16.61 10.82
C LEU A 920 -0.22 17.54 11.92
N VAL A 921 0.98 18.09 11.80
CA VAL A 921 1.53 19.03 12.79
C VAL A 921 0.67 20.28 12.91
N CYS A 922 0.26 20.89 11.79
CA CYS A 922 -0.64 22.04 11.84
C CYS A 922 -1.96 21.68 12.53
N GLN A 923 -2.52 20.50 12.24
CA GLN A 923 -3.76 20.02 12.87
C GLN A 923 -3.60 19.77 14.37
N GLN A 924 -2.47 19.21 14.82
CA GLN A 924 -2.18 19.04 16.24
C GLN A 924 -2.07 20.36 17.00
N LEU A 925 -1.72 21.45 16.30
CA LEU A 925 -1.67 22.81 16.85
C LEU A 925 -3.01 23.56 16.73
N ASP A 926 -4.10 22.89 16.34
CA ASP A 926 -5.43 23.49 16.08
C ASP A 926 -5.45 24.48 14.89
N TYR A 927 -4.53 24.27 13.94
CA TYR A 927 -4.38 25.04 12.71
C TYR A 927 -4.50 24.12 11.48
N VAL A 928 -4.45 24.74 10.31
CA VAL A 928 -4.63 24.06 9.02
C VAL A 928 -3.50 24.43 8.06
N LEU A 929 -3.09 23.49 7.22
CA LEU A 929 -1.94 23.64 6.32
C LEU A 929 -2.35 24.14 4.93
N ASN A 930 -1.61 25.11 4.39
CA ASN A 930 -1.76 25.53 2.99
C ASN A 930 -0.79 24.78 2.06
N PRO A 931 -1.23 23.91 1.13
CA PRO A 931 -0.31 23.14 0.28
C PRO A 931 0.61 23.96 -0.62
N HIS A 932 0.26 25.21 -0.91
CA HIS A 932 1.05 26.05 -1.81
C HIS A 932 2.18 26.80 -1.10
N ASP A 933 2.14 26.92 0.23
CA ASP A 933 3.02 27.81 1.01
C ASP A 933 3.35 27.26 2.41
N TRP A 934 3.29 25.95 2.63
CA TRP A 934 3.52 25.36 3.95
C TRP A 934 4.99 25.18 4.31
N TYR A 935 5.84 24.94 3.30
CA TYR A 935 7.25 24.64 3.50
C TYR A 935 8.04 25.94 3.64
N ILE A 936 8.86 26.02 4.68
CA ILE A 936 9.73 27.17 4.93
C ILE A 936 11.14 26.80 4.49
N GLU A 937 11.73 27.61 3.62
CA GLU A 937 13.12 27.43 3.21
C GLU A 937 14.09 27.70 4.36
N ARG A 938 15.25 27.04 4.35
CA ARG A 938 16.27 27.16 5.41
C ARG A 938 16.61 28.60 5.79
N ASN A 939 16.67 29.50 4.81
CA ASN A 939 17.02 30.91 5.01
C ASN A 939 15.92 31.72 5.73
N GLU A 940 14.70 31.21 5.75
CA GLU A 940 13.52 31.83 6.37
C GLU A 940 13.22 31.26 7.77
N ILE A 941 13.90 30.18 8.19
CA ILE A 941 13.68 29.56 9.51
C ILE A 941 14.29 30.46 10.59
N PRO A 942 13.52 30.87 11.62
CA PRO A 942 14.04 31.66 12.73
C PRO A 942 15.24 31.00 13.42
N ASP A 943 16.21 31.80 13.88
CA ASP A 943 17.38 31.32 14.63
C ASP A 943 17.03 30.79 16.03
N ALA A 944 15.85 31.16 16.56
CA ALA A 944 15.33 30.60 17.80
C ALA A 944 15.14 29.08 17.70
N GLY A 945 15.42 28.37 18.79
CA GLY A 945 15.28 26.90 18.86
C GLY A 945 16.49 26.09 18.39
N LYS A 946 17.63 26.75 18.07
CA LYS A 946 18.93 26.10 17.78
C LYS A 946 19.69 25.64 19.03
N SER A 947 19.19 25.95 20.22
CA SER A 947 19.79 25.53 21.50
C SER A 947 19.47 24.06 21.85
N GLU A 948 18.34 23.58 21.37
CA GLU A 948 17.82 22.24 21.58
C GLU A 948 18.36 21.29 20.53
N SER A 949 18.61 20.02 20.86
CA SER A 949 19.09 19.04 19.89
C SER A 949 18.00 18.57 18.93
N VAL A 950 18.39 18.13 17.74
CA VAL A 950 17.51 17.37 16.83
C VAL A 950 17.19 16.01 17.46
N ILE A 951 15.91 15.68 17.65
CA ILE A 951 15.47 14.45 18.35
C ILE A 951 14.73 13.42 17.48
N LEU A 952 14.13 13.86 16.37
CA LEU A 952 13.45 12.99 15.41
C LEU A 952 13.97 13.20 13.99
N SER A 953 14.01 12.12 13.22
CA SER A 953 14.32 12.13 11.77
C SER A 953 13.46 11.10 11.04
N ASN A 954 13.30 11.27 9.73
CA ASN A 954 12.56 10.34 8.85
C ASN A 954 11.19 9.95 9.40
N VAL A 955 10.45 10.96 9.83
CA VAL A 955 9.10 10.79 10.37
C VAL A 955 8.18 10.37 9.23
N ALA A 956 7.55 9.22 9.36
CA ALA A 956 6.64 8.64 8.37
C ALA A 956 5.27 8.40 9.00
N CYS A 957 4.37 9.35 8.82
CA CYS A 957 2.98 9.22 9.25
C CYS A 957 2.11 8.58 8.15
N GLN A 958 1.11 7.82 8.57
CA GLN A 958 0.05 7.28 7.73
C GLN A 958 -1.16 8.23 7.69
N ASP A 959 -2.05 8.06 6.71
CA ASP A 959 -3.28 8.88 6.50
C ASP A 959 -4.21 8.99 7.73
N TYR A 960 -4.03 8.12 8.70
CA TYR A 960 -4.88 7.93 9.86
C TYR A 960 -4.18 8.25 11.18
N ASP A 961 -2.90 8.61 11.16
CA ASP A 961 -2.17 9.00 12.36
C ASP A 961 -2.64 10.38 12.84
N LEU A 962 -2.88 10.52 14.14
CA LEU A 962 -3.37 11.74 14.78
C LEU A 962 -2.31 12.41 15.66
N ASP A 963 -1.12 11.82 15.76
CA ASP A 963 -0.06 12.32 16.62
C ASP A 963 1.32 12.09 15.99
N ILE A 964 2.03 13.18 15.67
CA ILE A 964 3.36 13.15 15.06
C ILE A 964 4.36 12.39 15.92
N THR A 965 4.21 12.41 17.25
CA THR A 965 5.11 11.74 18.19
C THR A 965 4.91 10.23 18.23
N LYS A 966 3.78 9.73 17.71
CA LYS A 966 3.46 8.30 17.60
C LYS A 966 3.70 7.74 16.20
N CYS A 967 3.98 8.60 15.22
CA CYS A 967 4.36 8.16 13.88
C CYS A 967 5.68 7.37 13.94
N GLN A 968 5.89 6.51 12.94
CA GLN A 968 7.16 5.81 12.81
C GLN A 968 8.26 6.84 12.52
N ALA A 969 9.27 6.92 13.38
CA ALA A 969 10.36 7.89 13.25
C ALA A 969 11.67 7.31 13.78
N GLU A 970 12.78 7.86 13.31
CA GLU A 970 14.12 7.59 13.84
C GLU A 970 14.38 8.51 15.04
N THR A 971 14.91 7.95 16.12
CA THR A 971 15.27 8.69 17.34
C THR A 971 16.76 8.99 17.40
N VAL A 972 17.23 9.78 18.36
CA VAL A 972 18.65 10.18 18.53
C VAL A 972 19.64 8.99 18.51
N GLY A 973 19.22 7.79 18.93
CA GLY A 973 20.06 6.59 18.86
C GLY A 973 20.18 5.95 17.46
N ASP A 974 19.33 6.35 16.52
CA ASP A 974 19.20 5.80 15.17
C ASP A 974 19.86 6.65 14.09
N PHE A 975 20.07 7.94 14.34
CA PHE A 975 20.77 8.86 13.45
C PHE A 975 21.92 9.58 14.18
N VAL A 976 23.09 9.66 13.54
CA VAL A 976 24.33 10.20 14.13
C VAL A 976 25.10 10.96 13.06
N ASN A 977 25.57 12.18 13.35
CA ASN A 977 26.30 13.08 12.44
C ASN A 977 25.60 13.37 11.09
N SER A 978 24.32 13.06 10.99
CA SER A 978 23.53 13.17 9.75
C SER A 978 22.59 14.36 9.74
N CYS A 979 22.10 14.76 10.90
CA CYS A 979 21.21 15.91 11.06
C CYS A 979 21.84 16.93 12.00
N ASP A 980 21.88 18.17 11.55
CA ASP A 980 22.22 19.38 12.28
C ASP A 980 21.07 20.40 12.13
N HIS A 981 21.20 21.58 12.74
CA HIS A 981 20.18 22.63 12.66
C HIS A 981 19.99 23.25 11.27
N ASP A 982 20.85 22.88 10.32
CA ASP A 982 20.71 23.26 8.91
C ASP A 982 19.66 22.41 8.20
N ASN A 983 19.35 21.23 8.75
CA ASN A 983 18.37 20.28 8.25
C ASN A 983 17.06 20.31 9.04
N ASP A 984 16.84 21.32 9.89
CA ASP A 984 15.61 21.42 10.67
C ASP A 984 14.38 21.71 9.79
N VAL A 985 13.25 21.15 10.18
CA VAL A 985 11.95 21.39 9.55
C VAL A 985 11.41 22.76 9.97
N GLY A 986 11.10 23.60 8.99
CA GLY A 986 10.29 24.81 9.16
C GLY A 986 8.90 24.63 8.55
N ILE A 987 7.86 25.05 9.27
CA ILE A 987 6.45 24.92 8.83
C ILE A 987 5.67 26.23 8.97
N ARG A 988 4.70 26.41 8.08
CA ARG A 988 3.75 27.53 8.08
C ARG A 988 2.31 27.01 8.17
N CYS A 989 1.61 27.42 9.23
CA CYS A 989 0.21 27.03 9.50
C CYS A 989 -0.74 28.24 9.49
N TYR A 990 -2.03 27.97 9.25
CA TYR A 990 -3.09 28.97 9.08
C TYR A 990 -4.28 28.69 10.01
N LYS A 991 -5.05 29.72 10.36
CA LYS A 991 -6.30 29.57 11.12
C LYS A 991 -7.39 28.92 10.26
N THR A 992 -8.30 28.21 10.91
CA THR A 992 -9.49 27.62 10.29
C THR A 992 -10.49 28.69 9.90
N SER A 993 -11.22 28.45 8.80
CA SER A 993 -12.22 29.35 8.25
C SER A 993 -13.50 28.58 7.92
N TRP A 994 -14.58 29.31 7.64
CA TRP A 994 -15.79 28.70 7.06
C TRP A 994 -15.65 28.62 5.53
N ALA A 995 -16.41 27.72 4.91
CA ALA A 995 -16.17 27.30 3.52
C ALA A 995 -16.39 28.41 2.47
N GLY A 996 -17.15 29.44 2.82
CA GLY A 996 -17.60 30.47 1.88
C GLY A 996 -18.96 30.16 1.24
N VAL A 997 -19.35 31.02 0.29
CA VAL A 997 -20.61 30.91 -0.47
C VAL A 997 -20.28 30.42 -1.88
N ARG A 998 -20.96 29.35 -2.32
CA ARG A 998 -20.87 28.84 -3.69
C ARG A 998 -22.21 28.99 -4.42
N PHE A 999 -22.18 29.65 -5.57
CA PHE A 999 -23.28 29.64 -6.54
C PHE A 999 -23.04 28.49 -7.51
N GLY A 1000 -23.91 27.49 -7.45
CA GLY A 1000 -23.87 26.33 -8.32
C GLY A 1000 -24.22 26.66 -9.78
N ALA A 1001 -23.94 25.72 -10.68
CA ALA A 1001 -24.29 25.83 -12.09
C ALA A 1001 -25.79 26.10 -12.37
N LEU A 1002 -26.66 25.62 -11.48
CA LEU A 1002 -28.12 25.78 -11.57
C LEU A 1002 -28.66 27.04 -10.89
N ALA A 1003 -27.79 27.84 -10.25
CA ALA A 1003 -28.22 29.02 -9.52
C ALA A 1003 -28.96 30.03 -10.42
N GLU A 1004 -30.12 30.47 -9.96
CA GLU A 1004 -30.88 31.53 -10.59
C GLU A 1004 -30.21 32.89 -10.33
N ARG A 1005 -30.63 33.91 -11.07
CA ARG A 1005 -30.14 35.28 -10.88
C ARG A 1005 -30.50 35.79 -9.49
N SER A 1006 -29.47 36.02 -8.70
CA SER A 1006 -29.54 36.45 -7.31
C SER A 1006 -28.99 37.87 -7.20
N ASP A 1007 -29.69 38.72 -6.45
CA ASP A 1007 -29.29 40.11 -6.19
C ASP A 1007 -28.75 40.20 -4.76
N LEU A 1008 -27.46 40.55 -4.64
CA LEU A 1008 -26.84 40.84 -3.35
C LEU A 1008 -26.46 42.32 -3.30
N GLN A 1009 -27.04 43.03 -2.33
CA GLN A 1009 -26.78 44.45 -2.08
C GLN A 1009 -26.34 44.66 -0.63
N TYR A 1010 -25.23 45.37 -0.44
CA TYR A 1010 -24.68 45.71 0.88
C TYR A 1010 -24.39 44.50 1.81
N VAL A 1011 -23.98 43.38 1.21
CA VAL A 1011 -23.58 42.16 1.94
C VAL A 1011 -22.08 42.19 2.22
N SER A 1012 -21.66 41.79 3.42
CA SER A 1012 -20.26 41.58 3.75
C SER A 1012 -19.93 40.12 4.02
N ILE A 1013 -18.88 39.62 3.37
CA ILE A 1013 -18.32 38.28 3.51
C ILE A 1013 -16.91 38.41 4.08
N GLN A 1014 -16.69 37.88 5.27
CA GLN A 1014 -15.42 37.99 5.98
C GLN A 1014 -14.97 36.64 6.57
N GLN A 1015 -13.66 36.49 6.77
CA GLN A 1015 -13.04 35.34 7.45
C GLN A 1015 -13.40 33.98 6.82
N SER A 1016 -13.56 33.94 5.49
CA SER A 1016 -13.97 32.76 4.73
C SER A 1016 -12.90 32.33 3.71
N GLY A 1017 -13.20 31.29 2.93
CA GLY A 1017 -12.26 30.68 1.99
C GLY A 1017 -11.78 29.35 2.54
N LEU A 1018 -12.40 28.26 2.06
CA LEU A 1018 -12.26 26.91 2.59
C LEU A 1018 -10.80 26.47 2.61
N LEU A 1019 -10.38 25.84 3.70
CA LEU A 1019 -9.34 24.82 3.71
C LEU A 1019 -9.94 23.56 4.34
N ASP A 1020 -10.25 22.56 3.52
CA ASP A 1020 -10.65 21.24 4.04
C ASP A 1020 -9.37 20.49 4.44
N TYR A 1021 -9.11 20.40 5.74
CA TYR A 1021 -7.84 19.86 6.25
C TYR A 1021 -7.65 18.36 5.98
N ALA A 1022 -8.70 17.63 5.61
CA ALA A 1022 -8.61 16.23 5.23
C ALA A 1022 -8.16 16.04 3.77
N THR A 1023 -8.61 16.90 2.85
CA THR A 1023 -8.21 16.86 1.42
C THR A 1023 -7.11 17.86 1.07
N ASN A 1024 -6.81 18.79 1.98
CA ASN A 1024 -5.94 19.94 1.78
C ASN A 1024 -6.36 20.80 0.56
N THR A 1025 -7.65 20.91 0.27
CA THR A 1025 -8.16 21.68 -0.89
C THR A 1025 -8.69 23.06 -0.47
N PHE A 1026 -8.35 24.08 -1.26
CA PHE A 1026 -8.84 25.45 -1.06
C PHE A 1026 -10.06 25.78 -1.92
N LYS A 1027 -10.98 26.58 -1.38
CA LYS A 1027 -12.06 27.22 -2.16
C LYS A 1027 -12.11 28.73 -1.93
N PRO A 1028 -12.49 29.51 -2.95
CA PRO A 1028 -12.72 30.95 -2.80
C PRO A 1028 -13.79 31.26 -1.76
N ALA A 1029 -13.69 32.43 -1.12
CA ALA A 1029 -14.67 32.97 -0.19
C ALA A 1029 -16.06 33.13 -0.82
N LEU A 1030 -16.10 33.64 -2.05
CA LEU A 1030 -17.27 33.66 -2.91
C LEU A 1030 -16.93 32.97 -4.23
N GLN A 1031 -17.50 31.79 -4.45
CA GLN A 1031 -17.31 30.99 -5.66
C GLN A 1031 -18.55 31.06 -6.55
N LEU A 1032 -18.37 31.41 -7.83
CA LEU A 1032 -19.41 31.34 -8.85
C LEU A 1032 -19.04 30.26 -9.85
N ASP A 1033 -19.89 29.24 -9.98
CA ASP A 1033 -19.72 28.27 -11.07
C ASP A 1033 -19.97 28.97 -12.41
N PHE A 1034 -21.01 29.80 -12.50
CA PHE A 1034 -21.30 30.65 -13.66
C PHE A 1034 -21.43 32.13 -13.28
N ALA A 1035 -20.83 33.01 -14.09
CA ALA A 1035 -21.02 34.45 -14.04
C ALA A 1035 -22.46 34.85 -14.45
N ARG A 1036 -23.43 34.82 -13.54
CA ARG A 1036 -24.83 35.23 -13.77
C ARG A 1036 -25.38 36.20 -12.72
N GLN A 1037 -24.58 36.48 -11.69
CA GLN A 1037 -25.05 37.11 -10.47
C GLN A 1037 -24.89 38.63 -10.51
N ASN A 1038 -25.74 39.34 -9.77
CA ASN A 1038 -25.70 40.79 -9.68
C ASN A 1038 -25.28 41.21 -8.26
N PHE A 1039 -24.10 41.81 -8.17
CA PHE A 1039 -23.50 42.26 -6.92
C PHE A 1039 -23.34 43.76 -6.90
N GLU A 1040 -23.93 44.41 -5.91
CA GLU A 1040 -23.83 45.85 -5.73
C GLU A 1040 -23.44 46.18 -4.28
N SER A 1041 -22.40 47.00 -4.13
CA SER A 1041 -21.87 47.40 -2.82
C SER A 1041 -21.50 46.22 -1.91
N ILE A 1042 -21.04 45.09 -2.49
CA ILE A 1042 -20.58 43.91 -1.74
C ILE A 1042 -19.18 44.12 -1.18
N LYS A 1043 -18.91 43.60 0.02
CA LYS A 1043 -17.61 43.73 0.71
C LYS A 1043 -17.04 42.35 1.05
N ILE A 1044 -15.98 41.94 0.34
CA ILE A 1044 -15.29 40.64 0.50
C ILE A 1044 -13.90 40.91 1.05
N VAL A 1045 -13.72 40.78 2.37
CA VAL A 1045 -12.49 41.23 3.04
C VAL A 1045 -11.97 40.24 4.06
N ASN A 1046 -10.65 40.22 4.26
CA ASN A 1046 -9.98 39.40 5.28
C ASN A 1046 -10.24 37.88 5.12
N ASN A 1047 -10.23 37.39 3.87
CA ASN A 1047 -10.42 35.97 3.59
C ASN A 1047 -9.08 35.22 3.45
N PHE A 1048 -9.08 33.93 3.78
CA PHE A 1048 -7.89 33.09 3.90
C PHE A 1048 -7.39 32.52 2.56
N PHE A 1049 -8.09 32.75 1.45
CA PHE A 1049 -7.67 32.34 0.10
C PHE A 1049 -8.08 33.42 -0.92
N HIS A 1050 -8.56 33.02 -2.11
CA HIS A 1050 -9.18 33.94 -3.08
C HIS A 1050 -10.47 34.56 -2.54
N GLY A 1051 -10.62 35.88 -2.68
CA GLY A 1051 -11.86 36.60 -2.34
C GLY A 1051 -13.04 36.22 -3.23
N LEU A 1052 -12.89 36.38 -4.55
CA LEU A 1052 -13.91 36.04 -5.55
C LEU A 1052 -13.29 35.08 -6.58
N GLY A 1053 -13.93 33.94 -6.81
CA GLY A 1053 -13.54 32.99 -7.85
C GLY A 1053 -14.70 32.73 -8.81
N VAL A 1054 -14.45 32.85 -10.11
CA VAL A 1054 -15.42 32.51 -11.16
C VAL A 1054 -14.87 31.34 -11.94
N MET A 1055 -15.57 30.21 -11.94
CA MET A 1055 -15.11 28.97 -12.57
C MET A 1055 -15.35 28.98 -14.08
N TYR A 1056 -16.53 29.41 -14.51
CA TYR A 1056 -16.91 29.43 -15.92
C TYR A 1056 -17.60 30.75 -16.30
N SER A 1057 -17.27 31.26 -17.49
CA SER A 1057 -18.03 32.33 -18.14
C SER A 1057 -19.33 31.75 -18.69
N ASN A 1058 -20.47 32.30 -18.28
CA ASN A 1058 -21.75 31.92 -18.87
C ASN A 1058 -22.11 32.87 -20.00
N ILE A 1059 -22.28 32.32 -21.20
CA ILE A 1059 -22.50 33.08 -22.44
C ILE A 1059 -23.97 32.94 -22.91
N TYR A 1060 -24.77 32.06 -22.29
CA TYR A 1060 -26.04 31.58 -22.86
C TYR A 1060 -27.26 31.60 -21.91
N THR A 1061 -27.41 32.55 -20.99
CA THR A 1061 -28.70 32.66 -20.26
C THR A 1061 -29.50 33.92 -20.54
N ASP A 1062 -30.68 33.68 -21.10
CA ASP A 1062 -32.05 34.06 -20.70
C ASP A 1062 -32.43 35.50 -20.34
N ASP A 1063 -31.50 36.43 -20.08
CA ASP A 1063 -31.86 37.85 -19.86
C ASP A 1063 -32.08 38.63 -21.18
N SER A 1064 -32.15 37.92 -22.31
CA SER A 1064 -32.42 38.49 -23.62
C SER A 1064 -33.73 37.98 -24.22
N GLU A 1065 -34.82 38.09 -23.44
CA GLU A 1065 -36.20 38.15 -23.99
C GLU A 1065 -36.39 39.27 -25.04
N ALA A 1066 -35.35 40.07 -25.35
CA ALA A 1066 -35.37 41.04 -26.44
C ALA A 1066 -34.58 40.64 -27.71
N TRP A 1067 -33.84 39.51 -27.75
CA TRP A 1067 -32.94 39.22 -28.89
C TRP A 1067 -32.90 37.78 -29.41
N PHE A 1068 -33.44 36.78 -28.71
CA PHE A 1068 -33.60 35.43 -29.24
C PHE A 1068 -35.09 35.15 -29.51
N ILE A 1069 -35.44 34.88 -30.76
CA ILE A 1069 -36.76 34.39 -31.12
C ILE A 1069 -36.78 32.90 -30.75
N LYS A 1070 -37.55 32.50 -29.74
CA LYS A 1070 -37.93 31.10 -29.55
C LYS A 1070 -38.90 30.73 -30.68
N ASN A 1071 -38.52 29.79 -31.54
CA ASN A 1071 -39.50 28.95 -32.20
C ASN A 1071 -39.85 27.82 -31.23
N ASP A 1072 -41.14 27.63 -31.01
CA ASP A 1072 -41.76 26.72 -30.03
C ASP A 1072 -41.69 25.22 -30.45
N ASP A 1073 -40.70 24.84 -31.25
CA ASP A 1073 -40.53 23.45 -31.69
C ASP A 1073 -39.35 22.79 -30.95
N GLU A 1074 -39.62 21.63 -30.34
CA GLU A 1074 -38.66 20.71 -29.73
C GLU A 1074 -37.41 20.54 -30.61
N THR A 1075 -36.32 21.25 -30.32
CA THR A 1075 -35.05 21.02 -31.03
C THR A 1075 -34.44 19.72 -30.54
N HIS A 1076 -34.53 18.69 -31.38
CA HIS A 1076 -33.80 17.43 -31.23
C HIS A 1076 -32.30 17.70 -31.02
N TYR A 1077 -31.71 17.07 -30.00
CA TYR A 1077 -30.26 17.02 -29.83
C TYR A 1077 -29.66 16.19 -30.99
N ASP A 1078 -29.26 16.85 -32.07
CA ASP A 1078 -28.60 16.26 -33.24
C ASP A 1078 -27.16 16.78 -33.36
N PRO A 1079 -26.19 16.17 -32.65
CA PRO A 1079 -24.80 16.60 -32.69
C PRO A 1079 -24.10 16.18 -33.98
N LEU A 1080 -23.32 17.11 -34.54
CA LEU A 1080 -22.40 16.88 -35.63
C LEU A 1080 -21.18 16.10 -35.13
N GLN A 1081 -21.03 14.86 -35.60
CA GLN A 1081 -19.91 13.98 -35.25
C GLN A 1081 -18.68 14.31 -36.13
N ILE A 1082 -17.55 14.63 -35.49
CA ILE A 1082 -16.25 14.92 -36.14
C ILE A 1082 -15.28 13.77 -35.81
N PRO A 1083 -14.59 13.15 -36.78
CA PRO A 1083 -14.42 13.54 -38.19
C PRO A 1083 -15.37 12.85 -39.19
N ASP A 1084 -16.42 12.16 -38.71
CA ASP A 1084 -17.20 11.17 -39.48
C ASP A 1084 -18.04 11.74 -40.65
N ARG A 1085 -18.15 13.07 -40.76
CA ARG A 1085 -18.80 13.76 -41.90
C ARG A 1085 -17.78 14.53 -42.76
N PRO A 1086 -17.21 13.92 -43.82
CA PRO A 1086 -16.25 14.58 -44.71
C PRO A 1086 -16.89 15.57 -45.71
N ASP A 1087 -18.20 15.48 -45.94
CA ASP A 1087 -18.91 16.30 -46.94
C ASP A 1087 -19.31 17.70 -46.41
N GLU A 1088 -19.20 17.93 -45.10
CA GLU A 1088 -19.58 19.18 -44.42
C GLU A 1088 -18.34 20.00 -44.02
N ALA A 1089 -17.46 20.30 -44.98
CA ALA A 1089 -16.28 21.14 -44.74
C ALA A 1089 -16.63 22.59 -44.38
N GLU A 1090 -17.88 23.01 -44.62
CA GLU A 1090 -18.42 24.32 -44.25
C GLU A 1090 -19.71 24.14 -43.43
N ILE A 1091 -19.75 24.73 -42.24
CA ILE A 1091 -20.85 24.66 -41.28
C ILE A 1091 -21.44 26.07 -41.15
N GLU A 1092 -22.61 26.29 -41.75
CA GLU A 1092 -23.33 27.55 -41.62
C GLU A 1092 -24.28 27.48 -40.41
N ILE A 1093 -24.20 28.46 -39.51
CA ILE A 1093 -25.06 28.56 -38.33
C ILE A 1093 -26.09 29.66 -38.57
N GLN A 1094 -27.37 29.29 -38.64
CA GLN A 1094 -28.46 30.23 -38.83
C GLN A 1094 -28.72 31.09 -37.57
N ARG A 1095 -29.52 32.15 -37.72
CA ARG A 1095 -29.87 33.05 -36.61
C ARG A 1095 -30.62 32.28 -35.52
N GLY A 1096 -30.07 32.28 -34.30
CA GLY A 1096 -30.66 31.58 -33.15
C GLY A 1096 -30.46 30.05 -33.17
N GLU A 1097 -29.75 29.51 -34.15
CA GLU A 1097 -29.41 28.09 -34.22
C GLU A 1097 -28.22 27.78 -33.30
N THR A 1098 -28.25 26.62 -32.65
CA THR A 1098 -27.14 26.09 -31.85
C THR A 1098 -26.70 24.75 -32.43
N LYS A 1099 -25.42 24.62 -32.75
CA LYS A 1099 -24.80 23.39 -33.24
C LYS A 1099 -23.92 22.79 -32.16
N TYR A 1100 -23.98 21.47 -32.02
CA TYR A 1100 -23.14 20.69 -31.12
C TYR A 1100 -22.14 19.91 -31.96
N LEU A 1101 -20.85 20.17 -31.80
CA LEU A 1101 -19.78 19.36 -32.37
C LEU A 1101 -19.32 18.35 -31.33
N VAL A 1102 -19.37 17.07 -31.67
CA VAL A 1102 -18.94 15.98 -30.79
C VAL A 1102 -17.83 15.20 -31.47
N THR A 1103 -16.72 14.97 -30.77
CA THR A 1103 -15.63 14.18 -31.32
C THR A 1103 -15.93 12.68 -31.22
N SER A 1104 -15.66 11.96 -32.29
CA SER A 1104 -15.80 10.49 -32.38
C SER A 1104 -14.53 9.78 -31.94
N LYS A 1105 -14.68 8.54 -31.46
CA LYS A 1105 -13.54 7.68 -31.15
C LYS A 1105 -12.86 7.21 -32.44
N THR A 1106 -11.55 7.38 -32.53
CA THR A 1106 -10.74 6.96 -33.71
C THR A 1106 -9.46 6.26 -33.25
N THR A 1107 -9.17 5.08 -33.81
CA THR A 1107 -7.98 4.27 -33.47
C THR A 1107 -7.22 3.91 -34.74
N GLY A 1108 -5.91 4.16 -34.79
CA GLY A 1108 -5.08 3.86 -35.96
C GLY A 1108 -4.36 5.10 -36.50
N ASP A 1109 -4.39 5.31 -37.81
CA ASP A 1109 -3.78 6.48 -38.44
C ASP A 1109 -4.51 7.78 -38.06
N SER A 1110 -3.75 8.86 -37.87
CA SER A 1110 -4.30 10.17 -37.50
C SER A 1110 -5.19 10.72 -38.62
N VAL A 1111 -6.43 11.06 -38.28
CA VAL A 1111 -7.39 11.71 -39.17
C VAL A 1111 -7.37 13.20 -38.89
N GLU A 1112 -7.03 13.99 -39.91
CA GLU A 1112 -7.04 15.45 -39.86
C GLU A 1112 -8.20 16.01 -40.70
N ARG A 1113 -8.97 16.93 -40.12
CA ARG A 1113 -10.12 17.60 -40.77
C ARG A 1113 -10.19 19.06 -40.37
N SER A 1114 -10.55 19.91 -41.33
CA SER A 1114 -10.74 21.34 -41.13
C SER A 1114 -12.18 21.72 -41.47
N TYR A 1115 -12.84 22.41 -40.56
CA TYR A 1115 -14.23 22.86 -40.67
C TYR A 1115 -14.28 24.39 -40.69
N ARG A 1116 -14.82 24.97 -41.75
CA ARG A 1116 -15.09 26.40 -41.85
C ARG A 1116 -16.47 26.68 -41.27
N ILE A 1117 -16.54 27.36 -40.14
CA ILE A 1117 -17.82 27.67 -39.49
C ILE A 1117 -18.13 29.14 -39.75
N VAL A 1118 -19.31 29.45 -40.29
CA VAL A 1118 -19.71 30.80 -40.70
C VAL A 1118 -21.10 31.15 -40.19
N CYS A 1119 -21.33 32.44 -39.97
CA CYS A 1119 -22.64 33.00 -39.66
C CYS A 1119 -22.92 34.26 -40.48
N GLU A 1120 -24.17 34.69 -40.49
CA GLU A 1120 -24.57 35.88 -41.25
C GLU A 1120 -23.81 37.16 -40.81
N PRO A 1121 -23.49 38.08 -41.74
CA PRO A 1121 -22.88 39.36 -41.43
C PRO A 1121 -23.70 40.19 -40.41
N GLY A 1122 -23.05 40.66 -39.34
CA GLY A 1122 -23.71 41.35 -38.21
C GLY A 1122 -23.83 40.48 -36.95
N TRP A 1123 -23.51 39.19 -37.07
CA TRP A 1123 -23.38 38.24 -35.98
C TRP A 1123 -21.92 37.75 -35.87
N VAL A 1124 -21.57 37.23 -34.70
CA VAL A 1124 -20.32 36.52 -34.41
C VAL A 1124 -20.65 35.15 -33.83
N ILE A 1125 -19.67 34.25 -33.81
CA ILE A 1125 -19.85 32.88 -33.32
C ILE A 1125 -19.51 32.85 -31.83
N GLY A 1126 -20.49 32.49 -31.01
CA GLY A 1126 -20.26 32.08 -29.63
C GLY A 1126 -19.71 30.67 -29.59
N ILE A 1127 -18.65 30.47 -28.81
CA ILE A 1127 -17.97 29.17 -28.68
C ILE A 1127 -17.97 28.80 -27.21
N GLN A 1128 -18.39 27.58 -26.88
CA GLN A 1128 -18.26 27.02 -25.53
C GLN A 1128 -17.81 25.56 -25.59
N LEU A 1129 -16.86 25.22 -24.73
CA LEU A 1129 -16.46 23.84 -24.49
C LEU A 1129 -17.25 23.29 -23.31
N LEU A 1130 -18.14 22.32 -23.54
CA LEU A 1130 -18.91 21.66 -22.48
C LEU A 1130 -18.16 20.47 -21.88
N ASN A 1131 -17.41 19.73 -22.69
CA ASN A 1131 -16.61 18.60 -22.25
C ASN A 1131 -15.22 18.68 -22.90
N PRO A 1132 -14.13 18.85 -22.14
CA PRO A 1132 -12.78 18.95 -22.69
C PRO A 1132 -12.25 17.59 -23.16
N ILE A 1133 -11.16 17.62 -23.93
CA ILE A 1133 -10.46 16.44 -24.42
C ILE A 1133 -9.88 15.61 -23.24
N GLU A 1134 -10.12 14.30 -23.22
CA GLU A 1134 -9.59 13.39 -22.19
C GLU A 1134 -8.05 13.32 -22.21
N ASN A 1135 -7.41 13.24 -21.03
CA ASN A 1135 -5.94 13.29 -20.87
C ASN A 1135 -5.16 12.17 -21.61
N ARG A 1136 -5.84 11.07 -21.94
CA ARG A 1136 -5.31 9.89 -22.64
C ARG A 1136 -5.71 9.84 -24.12
N SER A 1137 -6.52 10.81 -24.57
CA SER A 1137 -6.89 10.97 -25.96
C SER A 1137 -5.76 11.70 -26.70
N SER A 1138 -5.39 11.24 -27.88
CA SER A 1138 -4.43 11.94 -28.73
C SER A 1138 -5.06 13.02 -29.60
N GLU A 1139 -6.37 13.27 -29.45
CA GLU A 1139 -7.09 14.24 -30.26
C GLU A 1139 -6.67 15.68 -29.91
N SER A 1140 -6.71 16.57 -30.90
CA SER A 1140 -6.45 17.99 -30.73
C SER A 1140 -7.41 18.81 -31.58
N ILE A 1141 -7.96 19.87 -31.01
CA ILE A 1141 -8.79 20.84 -31.72
C ILE A 1141 -8.09 22.20 -31.67
N VAL A 1142 -7.90 22.82 -32.83
CA VAL A 1142 -7.34 24.16 -32.98
C VAL A 1142 -8.37 25.04 -33.66
N ILE A 1143 -8.73 26.16 -33.05
CA ILE A 1143 -9.68 27.13 -33.60
C ILE A 1143 -8.91 28.38 -34.01
N HIS A 1144 -9.04 28.77 -35.27
CA HIS A 1144 -8.54 30.03 -35.81
C HIS A 1144 -9.68 31.04 -35.88
N ASP A 1145 -9.51 32.20 -35.24
CA ASP A 1145 -10.47 33.30 -35.26
C ASP A 1145 -10.38 34.10 -36.58
N SER A 1146 -10.63 33.42 -37.70
CA SER A 1146 -10.62 34.02 -39.02
C SER A 1146 -11.37 33.18 -40.05
N LEU A 1147 -11.83 33.85 -41.11
CA LEU A 1147 -12.43 33.21 -42.29
C LEU A 1147 -11.39 32.62 -43.26
N SER A 1148 -10.10 32.79 -43.00
CA SER A 1148 -9.00 32.34 -43.87
C SER A 1148 -7.71 32.28 -43.06
N TYR A 1149 -6.94 31.20 -43.22
CA TYR A 1149 -5.64 31.06 -42.56
C TYR A 1149 -4.77 32.31 -42.74
N ASN A 1150 -4.57 33.04 -41.66
CA ASN A 1150 -3.76 34.24 -41.59
C ASN A 1150 -2.82 34.12 -40.38
N GLN A 1151 -1.53 34.39 -40.58
CA GLN A 1151 -0.52 34.33 -39.51
C GLN A 1151 -0.78 35.35 -38.38
N ASN A 1152 -1.60 36.37 -38.63
CA ASN A 1152 -1.99 37.39 -37.65
C ASN A 1152 -3.36 37.13 -36.98
N SER A 1153 -3.99 35.96 -37.22
CA SER A 1153 -5.25 35.60 -36.57
C SER A 1153 -5.00 35.00 -35.18
N ASP A 1154 -5.89 35.26 -34.23
CA ASP A 1154 -5.82 34.62 -32.92
C ASP A 1154 -6.11 33.12 -33.07
N VAL A 1155 -5.24 32.29 -32.47
CA VAL A 1155 -5.31 30.83 -32.55
C VAL A 1155 -5.53 30.27 -31.15
N TRP A 1156 -6.57 29.46 -31.01
CA TRP A 1156 -6.97 28.83 -29.75
C TRP A 1156 -6.79 27.33 -29.85
N VAL A 1157 -5.85 26.80 -29.08
CA VAL A 1157 -5.60 25.36 -29.01
C VAL A 1157 -6.37 24.80 -27.82
N LEU A 1158 -7.37 23.97 -28.07
CA LEU A 1158 -8.13 23.32 -27.00
C LEU A 1158 -7.25 22.24 -26.35
N LYS A 1159 -6.83 22.53 -25.12
CA LYS A 1159 -6.12 21.60 -24.22
C LYS A 1159 -6.81 21.60 -22.85
N ARG A 1160 -6.36 20.72 -21.96
CA ARG A 1160 -6.88 20.55 -20.60
C ARG A 1160 -6.83 21.82 -19.74
N ASP A 1161 -5.75 22.60 -19.81
CA ASP A 1161 -5.60 23.87 -19.09
C ASP A 1161 -6.09 25.04 -19.94
N LEU A 1162 -7.34 25.43 -19.74
CA LEU A 1162 -7.93 26.60 -20.39
C LEU A 1162 -7.83 27.81 -19.46
N THR A 1163 -6.63 28.38 -19.33
CA THR A 1163 -6.46 29.66 -18.61
C THR A 1163 -7.15 30.82 -19.34
N VAL A 1164 -7.32 30.69 -20.66
CA VAL A 1164 -8.07 31.62 -21.52
C VAL A 1164 -8.79 30.81 -22.60
N PHE A 1165 -10.11 30.66 -22.51
CA PHE A 1165 -10.95 30.09 -23.56
C PHE A 1165 -11.78 31.21 -24.22
N PRO A 1166 -11.83 31.31 -25.55
CA PRO A 1166 -12.62 32.32 -26.24
C PRO A 1166 -14.11 32.05 -26.06
N GLY A 1167 -14.85 33.00 -25.49
CA GLY A 1167 -16.31 32.92 -25.45
C GLY A 1167 -16.99 33.30 -26.77
N THR A 1168 -16.31 34.09 -27.61
CA THR A 1168 -16.87 34.65 -28.87
C THR A 1168 -15.78 34.90 -29.91
N SER A 1169 -16.07 34.69 -31.19
CA SER A 1169 -15.22 35.07 -32.32
C SER A 1169 -15.20 36.58 -32.55
N SER A 1170 -14.11 37.10 -33.14
CA SER A 1170 -14.00 38.52 -33.54
C SER A 1170 -14.52 38.79 -34.96
N ALA A 1171 -14.79 37.74 -35.73
CA ALA A 1171 -15.31 37.78 -37.10
C ALA A 1171 -16.58 36.89 -37.25
N PRO A 1172 -17.39 37.08 -38.31
CA PRO A 1172 -18.56 36.24 -38.61
C PRO A 1172 -18.20 34.82 -39.11
N GLY A 1173 -16.99 34.33 -38.80
CA GLY A 1173 -16.57 32.97 -39.11
C GLY A 1173 -15.23 32.60 -38.50
N ILE A 1174 -15.06 31.30 -38.25
CA ILE A 1174 -13.87 30.67 -37.66
C ILE A 1174 -13.49 29.43 -38.48
N ILE A 1175 -12.24 28.98 -38.35
CA ILE A 1175 -11.78 27.69 -38.88
C ILE A 1175 -11.45 26.79 -37.70
N LEU A 1176 -12.01 25.59 -37.67
CA LEU A 1176 -11.75 24.57 -36.65
C LEU A 1176 -11.01 23.40 -37.27
N ASP A 1177 -9.77 23.20 -36.85
CA ASP A 1177 -8.92 22.09 -37.24
C ASP A 1177 -8.95 21.01 -36.17
N TYR A 1178 -9.36 19.81 -36.56
CA TYR A 1178 -9.38 18.62 -35.73
C TYR A 1178 -8.31 17.63 -36.22
N ALA A 1179 -7.51 17.11 -35.30
CA ALA A 1179 -6.61 15.99 -35.55
C ALA A 1179 -6.87 14.90 -34.51
N SER A 1180 -7.13 13.67 -34.93
CA SER A 1180 -7.42 12.57 -34.00
C SER A 1180 -6.16 12.02 -33.31
N GLY A 1181 -4.99 12.08 -33.95
CA GLY A 1181 -3.81 11.35 -33.52
C GLY A 1181 -4.01 9.82 -33.56
N PHE A 1182 -3.12 9.08 -32.90
CA PHE A 1182 -3.08 7.60 -32.96
C PHE A 1182 -4.18 6.87 -32.14
N ASN A 1183 -4.76 7.56 -31.15
CA ASN A 1183 -5.73 7.03 -30.20
C ASN A 1183 -6.67 8.14 -29.68
N ALA A 1184 -7.59 8.62 -30.53
CA ALA A 1184 -8.65 9.53 -30.13
C ALA A 1184 -9.75 8.76 -29.40
N LEU A 1185 -10.05 9.16 -28.17
CA LEU A 1185 -11.12 8.57 -27.37
C LEU A 1185 -12.50 9.18 -27.65
N GLY A 1186 -12.51 10.39 -28.23
CA GLY A 1186 -13.72 11.14 -28.55
C GLY A 1186 -14.40 11.73 -27.33
N ARG A 1187 -15.66 12.15 -27.49
CA ARG A 1187 -16.57 12.71 -26.48
C ARG A 1187 -16.30 14.16 -26.05
N ALA A 1188 -15.34 14.85 -26.67
CA ALA A 1188 -15.24 16.29 -26.48
C ALA A 1188 -16.45 16.96 -27.13
N VAL A 1189 -17.04 17.95 -26.45
CA VAL A 1189 -18.27 18.62 -26.91
C VAL A 1189 -18.03 20.13 -27.02
N VAL A 1190 -18.03 20.64 -28.26
CA VAL A 1190 -17.94 22.08 -28.57
C VAL A 1190 -19.31 22.56 -29.03
N VAL A 1191 -19.84 23.58 -28.36
CA VAL A 1191 -21.10 24.23 -28.71
C VAL A 1191 -20.81 25.52 -29.47
N LEU A 1192 -21.52 25.68 -30.59
CA LEU A 1192 -21.42 26.85 -31.46
C LEU A 1192 -22.79 27.47 -31.66
N SER A 1193 -22.89 28.79 -31.55
CA SER A 1193 -24.15 29.51 -31.79
C SER A 1193 -23.89 30.93 -32.28
N THR A 1194 -24.91 31.57 -32.86
CA THR A 1194 -24.82 32.95 -33.34
C THR A 1194 -25.12 33.97 -32.23
N ILE A 1195 -24.22 34.93 -32.04
CA ILE A 1195 -24.34 36.03 -31.08
C ILE A 1195 -24.34 37.36 -31.83
N ARG A 1196 -25.22 38.28 -31.46
CA ARG A 1196 -25.31 39.59 -32.13
C ARG A 1196 -24.09 40.44 -31.82
N ALA A 1197 -23.40 40.96 -32.84
CA ALA A 1197 -22.20 41.78 -32.68
C ALA A 1197 -22.54 43.15 -32.05
N PRO A 1198 -22.09 43.49 -30.82
CA PRO A 1198 -22.32 44.80 -30.23
C PRO A 1198 -21.19 45.76 -30.63
N VAL A 1199 -21.54 46.83 -31.35
CA VAL A 1199 -20.65 47.93 -31.81
C VAL A 1199 -19.55 47.50 -32.80
N GLN A 1200 -19.79 47.78 -34.08
CA GLN A 1200 -18.79 47.66 -35.14
C GLN A 1200 -17.91 48.92 -35.20
N ASN A 1201 -16.64 48.83 -34.77
CA ASN A 1201 -15.65 49.80 -35.23
C ASN A 1201 -15.07 49.32 -36.58
N ILE A 1202 -15.73 49.75 -37.66
CA ILE A 1202 -15.47 49.34 -39.04
C ILE A 1202 -14.01 49.61 -39.45
N TYR A 1203 -13.34 50.62 -38.86
CA TYR A 1203 -11.97 51.00 -39.24
C TYR A 1203 -10.88 50.06 -38.68
N ASN A 1204 -11.13 49.40 -37.55
CA ASN A 1204 -10.11 48.61 -36.85
C ASN A 1204 -10.38 47.09 -36.87
N ARG A 1205 -11.42 46.62 -37.57
CA ARG A 1205 -11.84 45.20 -37.60
C ARG A 1205 -11.91 44.54 -36.20
N ARG A 1206 -12.24 45.31 -35.17
CA ARG A 1206 -12.41 44.80 -33.80
C ARG A 1206 -13.90 44.80 -33.45
N VAL A 1207 -14.47 43.60 -33.35
CA VAL A 1207 -15.76 43.35 -32.71
C VAL A 1207 -15.46 43.04 -31.24
N LYS A 1208 -16.02 43.81 -30.29
CA LYS A 1208 -15.97 43.47 -28.86
C LYS A 1208 -17.27 42.73 -28.52
N GLY A 1209 -17.16 41.52 -28.00
CA GLY A 1209 -18.27 40.66 -27.58
C GLY A 1209 -19.13 41.22 -26.41
N PRO A 1210 -20.17 40.49 -25.98
CA PRO A 1210 -21.26 40.98 -25.13
C PRO A 1210 -20.86 41.46 -23.72
N VAL A 1211 -21.77 42.24 -23.12
CA VAL A 1211 -21.74 42.86 -21.78
C VAL A 1211 -21.43 41.82 -20.69
N PRO A 1212 -20.64 42.17 -19.64
CA PRO A 1212 -20.27 41.23 -18.58
C PRO A 1212 -21.50 40.58 -17.94
N THR A 1213 -21.51 39.26 -17.89
CA THR A 1213 -22.58 38.43 -17.29
C THR A 1213 -22.51 38.38 -15.76
N LEU A 1214 -21.44 38.91 -15.19
CA LEU A 1214 -21.30 39.25 -13.78
C LEU A 1214 -21.19 40.77 -13.64
N THR A 1215 -22.15 41.40 -12.98
CA THR A 1215 -22.08 42.83 -12.65
C THR A 1215 -21.66 43.01 -11.20
N VAL A 1216 -20.45 43.56 -10.99
CA VAL A 1216 -20.00 44.02 -9.68
C VAL A 1216 -19.93 45.54 -9.70
N ARG A 1217 -20.78 46.22 -8.92
CA ARG A 1217 -20.81 47.69 -8.81
C ARG A 1217 -20.44 48.12 -7.41
N ASN A 1218 -19.58 49.13 -7.27
CA ASN A 1218 -19.21 49.73 -5.97
C ASN A 1218 -18.73 48.72 -4.91
N GLY A 1219 -18.21 47.55 -5.32
CA GLY A 1219 -17.75 46.50 -4.40
C GLY A 1219 -16.34 46.75 -3.86
N VAL A 1220 -16.04 46.20 -2.68
CA VAL A 1220 -14.72 46.27 -2.04
C VAL A 1220 -14.19 44.85 -1.84
N ILE A 1221 -13.11 44.50 -2.54
CA ILE A 1221 -12.37 43.24 -2.38
C ILE A 1221 -10.95 43.63 -1.93
N ARG A 1222 -10.60 43.37 -0.65
CA ARG A 1222 -9.29 43.77 -0.09
C ARG A 1222 -8.85 42.85 1.04
N ASN A 1223 -7.54 42.81 1.30
CA ASN A 1223 -6.92 42.05 2.39
C ASN A 1223 -7.22 40.53 2.35
N ASN A 1224 -7.44 39.96 1.17
CA ASN A 1224 -7.49 38.50 1.00
C ASN A 1224 -6.06 37.97 0.81
N GLN A 1225 -5.80 36.69 1.14
CA GLN A 1225 -4.46 36.11 0.94
C GLN A 1225 -4.02 36.15 -0.54
N PHE A 1226 -4.99 35.94 -1.44
CA PHE A 1226 -4.82 36.06 -2.89
C PHE A 1226 -6.01 36.83 -3.45
N GLY A 1227 -5.78 37.77 -4.37
CA GLY A 1227 -6.84 38.59 -4.97
C GLY A 1227 -6.98 39.96 -4.31
#